data_AF-A0A920MN84-F1
#
_entry.id   AF-A0A920MN84-F1
#
_cell.length_a   1.000
_cell.length_b   1.000
_cell.length_c   1.000
_cell.angle_alpha   90.00
_cell.angle_beta   90.00
_cell.angle_gamma   90.00
#
_symmetry.space_group_name_H-M   'P 1'
#
loop_
_entity.id
_entity.type
_entity.pdbx_description
1 polymer ?
#
loop_
_entity_poly.entity_id
_entity_poly.type
_entity_poly.pdbx_seq_one_letter_code
_entity_poly.pdbx_strand_id
1 'polypeptide(L)'
;MTNITKIISPKSGKVTEIIHIADIHIRNGDEIASRYDEYYKVFTNLFSTLKKLDSVKNNEAVCVICGDTFHAKTKLETPGIKLFLYLLQNLGSILPTFIILGNHDFKQDQMDNSIDFLDAFGHVISENIVFLQETGLYTCANLGIGMVDIKETLRIGSGSGMADKLPDFPDPNEFPEEINKTIALFHGTMVHSKFTDNRTTDEGYPWEWMDVGYNYALLGDIHKQQIFPIRKKTKMMAAYSGSLIQQNYGETLFKHGILVWNLQEDSVKSIDIKNEYGFVKLMNKNNKWLLEKTDLIDSVKNENFPKKLRIRIFGSYNDEQKYELKEMLDDCEYTLDETVIKDDITQTNSSDFSSEGLLEQYMLENNISDYSVPELDELLIQNEPEFNGELKKIVKKKNTDLEKEYSIYAKTLEISDNITKFNIKYLEWAGLLCYSDKNWVDFNLMKNKTNLISAPNGGGKSSYLEIICISIYGKPIPSRSIKGNPIALISKGKGEKDPSYTVVHIEIDEATYRINRIFDKDGKPKSRGGGVFKKNGDEWLTVCIDSPKIKEWVLKNVGNIDEFLMTTLVSQSNDSDFLSMKPVEQRSHLEKLLGLRVANSKANLFKQAFSITKSFKTNLDICLGENSNDSENVDELQAINAIYNAKKSLLKNLSSSLTNSWGNCKIEDLKLNVDNIENRINVYEDYDKDQE
;
A
#
# COMPACT_ATOMS: atom_id res chain seq x y z
N MET A 1 40.93 28.41 9.73
CA MET A 1 40.16 29.35 8.90
C MET A 1 39.04 28.53 8.30
N THR A 2 37.84 28.69 8.83
CA THR A 2 36.65 28.03 8.29
C THR A 2 36.35 28.68 6.95
N ASN A 3 36.15 27.88 5.90
CA ASN A 3 35.86 28.41 4.58
C ASN A 3 34.41 28.92 4.58
N ILE A 4 34.25 30.24 4.49
CA ILE A 4 32.93 30.86 4.33
C ILE A 4 32.64 30.99 2.84
N THR A 5 31.57 30.36 2.39
CA THR A 5 31.19 30.33 0.97
C THR A 5 30.30 31.53 0.64
N LYS A 6 30.71 32.37 -0.31
CA LYS A 6 29.90 33.49 -0.77
C LYS A 6 28.92 33.03 -1.86
N ILE A 7 27.63 33.26 -1.64
CA ILE A 7 26.56 32.88 -2.58
C ILE A 7 25.93 34.11 -3.22
N ILE A 8 25.05 33.89 -4.22
CA ILE A 8 24.41 34.98 -4.96
C ILE A 8 23.59 35.87 -4.04
N SER A 9 23.72 37.19 -4.25
CA SER A 9 23.06 38.23 -3.45
C SER A 9 21.98 38.95 -4.26
N PRO A 10 20.96 39.54 -3.61
CA PRO A 10 20.01 40.40 -4.29
C PRO A 10 20.71 41.56 -4.99
N LYS A 11 20.10 42.06 -6.08
CA LYS A 11 20.68 43.14 -6.89
C LYS A 11 20.90 44.44 -6.11
N SER A 12 20.15 44.68 -5.04
CA SER A 12 20.35 45.83 -4.16
C SER A 12 21.64 45.75 -3.34
N GLY A 13 22.23 44.56 -3.20
CA GLY A 13 23.35 44.31 -2.29
C GLY A 13 22.95 44.28 -0.81
N LYS A 14 21.65 44.17 -0.50
CA LYS A 14 21.11 44.12 0.86
C LYS A 14 19.94 43.13 0.97
N VAL A 15 19.81 42.47 2.11
CA VAL A 15 18.66 41.65 2.48
C VAL A 15 17.91 42.31 3.63
N THR A 16 16.63 42.61 3.41
CA THR A 16 15.70 43.15 4.40
C THR A 16 14.63 42.14 4.80
N GLU A 17 14.27 41.23 3.89
CA GLU A 17 13.29 40.17 4.16
C GLU A 17 13.73 38.79 3.63
N ILE A 18 13.34 37.74 4.35
CA ILE A 18 13.51 36.34 3.94
C ILE A 18 12.14 35.70 3.76
N ILE A 19 11.91 35.13 2.59
CA ILE A 19 10.73 34.31 2.27
C ILE A 19 11.07 32.85 2.58
N HIS A 20 10.36 32.26 3.53
CA HIS A 20 10.61 30.90 4.00
C HIS A 20 9.48 29.96 3.55
N ILE A 21 9.86 28.91 2.83
CA ILE A 21 9.01 27.85 2.27
C ILE A 21 9.60 26.49 2.69
N ALA A 22 8.79 25.47 2.90
CA ALA A 22 9.24 24.10 3.16
C ALA A 22 8.16 23.09 2.74
N ASP A 23 8.53 21.80 2.75
CA ASP A 23 7.60 20.66 2.72
C ASP A 23 6.57 20.74 1.56
N ILE A 24 7.08 21.01 0.36
CA ILE A 24 6.28 21.21 -0.87
C ILE A 24 5.69 19.88 -1.35
N HIS A 25 6.47 18.80 -1.23
CA HIS A 25 6.10 17.42 -1.56
C HIS A 25 5.41 17.22 -2.92
N ILE A 26 6.00 17.73 -4.01
CA ILE A 26 5.50 17.48 -5.36
C ILE A 26 5.31 15.97 -5.56
N ARG A 27 4.09 15.57 -5.94
CA ARG A 27 3.70 14.16 -6.06
C ARG A 27 4.06 13.57 -7.41
N ASN A 28 4.22 12.25 -7.42
CA ASN A 28 4.35 11.48 -8.64
C ASN A 28 2.99 10.98 -9.15
N GLY A 29 2.99 10.47 -10.37
CA GLY A 29 1.82 9.96 -11.05
C GLY A 29 1.56 10.75 -12.34
N ASP A 30 0.44 10.40 -12.98
CA ASP A 30 -0.17 11.21 -14.01
C ASP A 30 -0.65 12.58 -13.48
N GLU A 31 -1.23 13.41 -14.34
CA GLU A 31 -1.68 14.76 -13.98
C GLU A 31 -2.66 14.79 -12.80
N ILE A 32 -3.46 13.74 -12.63
CA ILE A 32 -4.46 13.62 -11.56
C ILE A 32 -3.78 13.20 -10.25
N ALA A 33 -3.01 12.13 -10.27
CA ALA A 33 -2.35 11.58 -9.08
C ALA A 33 -1.27 12.53 -8.53
N SER A 34 -0.56 13.23 -9.42
CA SER A 34 0.44 14.24 -9.05
C SER A 34 -0.17 15.55 -8.56
N ARG A 35 -1.49 15.73 -8.69
CA ARG A 35 -2.21 16.99 -8.38
C ARG A 35 -1.66 18.17 -9.21
N TYR A 36 -1.36 17.92 -10.48
CA TYR A 36 -0.61 18.87 -11.31
C TYR A 36 -1.25 20.26 -11.35
N ASP A 37 -2.54 20.33 -11.65
CA ASP A 37 -3.26 21.60 -11.78
C ASP A 37 -3.35 22.38 -10.47
N GLU A 38 -3.45 21.68 -9.34
CA GLU A 38 -3.46 22.30 -8.02
C GLU A 38 -2.10 22.95 -7.72
N TYR A 39 -1.02 22.19 -7.83
CA TYR A 39 0.33 22.71 -7.64
C TYR A 39 0.63 23.89 -8.56
N TYR A 40 0.28 23.75 -9.85
CA TYR A 40 0.51 24.81 -10.84
C TYR A 40 -0.19 26.11 -10.46
N LYS A 41 -1.46 26.04 -10.03
CA LYS A 41 -2.23 27.21 -9.57
C LYS A 41 -1.65 27.82 -8.30
N VAL A 42 -1.30 27.00 -7.31
CA VAL A 42 -0.69 27.49 -6.07
C VAL A 42 0.65 28.17 -6.36
N PHE A 43 1.50 27.60 -7.22
CA PHE A 43 2.76 28.22 -7.60
C PHE A 43 2.54 29.56 -8.32
N THR A 44 1.55 29.63 -9.21
CA THR A 44 1.16 30.89 -9.87
C THR A 44 0.72 31.95 -8.85
N ASN A 45 -0.08 31.55 -7.86
CA ASN A 45 -0.53 32.42 -6.76
C ASN A 45 0.64 32.86 -5.89
N LEU A 46 1.57 31.94 -5.56
CA LEU A 46 2.81 32.23 -4.85
C LEU A 46 3.59 33.33 -5.57
N PHE A 47 3.91 33.16 -6.85
CA PHE A 47 4.66 34.17 -7.61
C PHE A 47 3.97 35.52 -7.66
N SER A 48 2.64 35.51 -7.80
CA SER A 48 1.83 36.73 -7.82
C SER A 48 1.86 37.44 -6.46
N THR A 49 1.84 36.69 -5.36
CA THR A 49 2.00 37.22 -4.00
C THR A 49 3.40 37.78 -3.78
N LEU A 50 4.45 37.06 -4.18
CA LEU A 50 5.84 37.50 -4.03
C LEU A 50 6.10 38.81 -4.79
N LYS A 51 5.63 38.93 -6.03
CA LYS A 51 5.79 40.17 -6.84
C LYS A 51 5.11 41.39 -6.24
N LYS A 52 4.15 41.23 -5.32
CA LYS A 52 3.48 42.33 -4.63
C LYS A 52 4.24 42.83 -3.42
N LEU A 53 5.17 42.03 -2.86
CA LEU A 53 5.98 42.42 -1.70
C LEU A 53 6.98 43.52 -2.10
N ASP A 54 7.08 44.56 -1.27
CA ASP A 54 7.93 45.71 -1.57
C ASP A 54 9.42 45.35 -1.50
N SER A 55 9.81 44.46 -0.58
CA SER A 55 11.18 43.91 -0.51
C SER A 55 11.59 43.20 -1.80
N VAL A 56 10.67 42.46 -2.43
CA VAL A 56 10.92 41.80 -3.73
C VAL A 56 11.05 42.85 -4.84
N LYS A 57 10.15 43.84 -4.91
CA LYS A 57 10.23 44.93 -5.93
C LYS A 57 11.53 45.74 -5.81
N ASN A 58 11.96 45.98 -4.58
CA ASN A 58 13.19 46.72 -4.29
C ASN A 58 14.46 45.85 -4.44
N ASN A 59 14.31 44.56 -4.79
CA ASN A 59 15.40 43.59 -4.87
C ASN A 59 16.17 43.45 -3.55
N GLU A 60 15.47 43.45 -2.43
CA GLU A 60 16.01 43.32 -1.06
C GLU A 60 15.55 42.04 -0.36
N ALA A 61 14.90 41.11 -1.09
CA ALA A 61 14.42 39.84 -0.54
C ALA A 61 15.22 38.65 -1.06
N VAL A 62 15.31 37.60 -0.24
CA VAL A 62 15.77 36.26 -0.64
C VAL A 62 14.71 35.21 -0.30
N CYS A 63 14.67 34.11 -1.03
CA CYS A 63 13.83 32.95 -0.75
C CYS A 63 14.67 31.81 -0.19
N VAL A 64 14.14 31.08 0.78
CA VAL A 64 14.75 29.85 1.32
C VAL A 64 13.70 28.75 1.28
N ILE A 65 14.05 27.63 0.63
CA ILE A 65 13.28 26.39 0.62
C ILE A 65 13.97 25.39 1.55
N CYS A 66 13.35 25.12 2.70
CA CYS A 66 13.87 24.25 3.75
C CYS A 66 13.53 22.77 3.51
N GLY A 67 13.87 22.22 2.34
CA GLY A 67 13.77 20.79 2.04
C GLY A 67 12.38 20.26 1.73
N ASP A 68 12.34 18.96 1.40
CA ASP A 68 11.17 18.16 1.03
C ASP A 68 10.40 18.74 -0.15
N THR A 69 11.13 18.93 -1.24
CA THR A 69 10.59 19.42 -2.51
C THR A 69 9.71 18.37 -3.19
N PHE A 70 10.07 17.08 -3.08
CA PHE A 70 9.31 15.96 -3.62
C PHE A 70 8.71 15.07 -2.53
N HIS A 71 7.62 14.38 -2.87
CA HIS A 71 7.02 13.41 -1.96
C HIS A 71 7.76 12.08 -1.92
N ALA A 72 8.30 11.64 -3.06
CA ALA A 72 8.92 10.33 -3.22
C ALA A 72 10.44 10.42 -3.32
N LYS A 73 11.12 9.51 -2.59
CA LYS A 73 12.58 9.51 -2.44
C LYS A 73 13.39 9.17 -3.68
N THR A 74 12.80 8.48 -4.67
CA THR A 74 13.56 7.99 -5.85
C THR A 74 12.83 7.94 -7.16
N LYS A 75 11.50 7.97 -7.14
CA LYS A 75 10.73 7.93 -8.38
C LYS A 75 10.39 9.36 -8.72
N LEU A 76 10.58 9.74 -9.96
CA LEU A 76 10.14 11.01 -10.50
C LEU A 76 9.47 10.76 -11.82
N GLU A 77 8.36 11.42 -12.02
CA GLU A 77 7.57 11.30 -13.23
C GLU A 77 7.45 12.67 -13.88
N THR A 78 7.17 12.66 -15.19
CA THR A 78 7.18 13.87 -16.03
C THR A 78 6.39 15.05 -15.45
N PRO A 79 5.17 14.87 -14.89
CA PRO A 79 4.42 15.99 -14.31
C PRO A 79 5.13 16.65 -13.11
N GLY A 80 5.70 15.84 -12.22
CA GLY A 80 6.44 16.33 -11.05
C GLY A 80 7.70 17.10 -11.43
N ILE A 81 8.47 16.59 -12.41
CA ILE A 81 9.65 17.28 -12.95
C ILE A 81 9.26 18.64 -13.55
N LYS A 82 8.17 18.68 -14.32
CA LYS A 82 7.68 19.90 -14.95
C LYS A 82 7.23 20.95 -13.92
N LEU A 83 6.55 20.54 -12.85
CA LEU A 83 6.16 21.43 -11.75
C LEU A 83 7.38 22.00 -11.03
N PHE A 84 8.38 21.17 -10.76
CA PHE A 84 9.59 21.62 -10.08
C PHE A 84 10.39 22.60 -10.92
N LEU A 85 10.57 22.33 -12.21
CA LEU A 85 11.18 23.29 -13.14
C LEU A 85 10.39 24.60 -13.21
N TYR A 86 9.06 24.51 -13.28
CA TYR A 86 8.18 25.68 -13.27
C TYR A 86 8.35 26.49 -11.98
N LEU A 87 8.45 25.83 -10.82
CA LEU A 87 8.73 26.47 -9.54
C LEU A 87 10.05 27.23 -9.57
N LEU A 88 11.13 26.55 -9.91
CA LEU A 88 12.47 27.11 -9.79
C LEU A 88 12.77 28.18 -10.83
N GLN A 89 12.32 28.02 -12.09
CA GLN A 89 12.49 29.05 -13.12
C GLN A 89 11.78 30.35 -12.73
N ASN A 90 10.55 30.27 -12.21
CA ASN A 90 9.80 31.45 -11.81
C ASN A 90 10.38 32.08 -10.53
N LEU A 91 10.75 31.30 -9.51
CA LEU A 91 11.43 31.84 -8.32
C LEU A 91 12.74 32.53 -8.70
N GLY A 92 13.59 31.87 -9.49
CA GLY A 92 14.87 32.43 -9.95
C GLY A 92 14.71 33.68 -10.81
N SER A 93 13.58 33.84 -11.51
CA SER A 93 13.26 35.08 -12.24
C SER A 93 12.84 36.24 -11.32
N ILE A 94 12.39 35.96 -10.10
CA ILE A 94 11.85 36.95 -9.16
C ILE A 94 12.91 37.38 -8.16
N LEU A 95 13.60 36.42 -7.52
CA LEU A 95 14.56 36.70 -6.45
C LEU A 95 15.59 35.57 -6.26
N PRO A 96 16.77 35.84 -5.66
CA PRO A 96 17.68 34.79 -5.22
C PRO A 96 16.98 33.78 -4.31
N THR A 97 17.16 32.49 -4.60
CA THR A 97 16.52 31.39 -3.87
C THR A 97 17.55 30.34 -3.46
N PHE A 98 17.56 30.01 -2.18
CA PHE A 98 18.47 29.03 -1.59
C PHE A 98 17.66 27.79 -1.18
N ILE A 99 18.17 26.61 -1.50
CA ILE A 99 17.45 25.35 -1.32
C ILE A 99 18.36 24.38 -0.58
N ILE A 100 17.88 23.85 0.54
CA ILE A 100 18.51 22.74 1.27
C ILE A 100 17.74 21.45 1.00
N LEU A 101 18.39 20.31 1.20
CA LEU A 101 17.78 18.99 1.06
C LEU A 101 16.90 18.65 2.27
N GLY A 102 15.77 17.98 2.01
CA GLY A 102 14.99 17.30 3.04
C GLY A 102 15.20 15.79 3.04
N ASN A 103 14.57 15.12 4.01
CA ASN A 103 14.72 13.67 4.18
C ASN A 103 13.97 12.85 3.11
N HIS A 104 13.06 13.48 2.36
CA HIS A 104 12.34 12.90 1.23
C HIS A 104 13.02 13.13 -0.11
N ASP A 105 14.04 13.99 -0.19
CA ASP A 105 14.69 14.34 -1.47
C ASP A 105 15.80 13.33 -1.88
N PHE A 106 16.16 12.37 -1.02
CA PHE A 106 17.16 11.33 -1.32
C PHE A 106 16.88 9.99 -0.59
N LYS A 107 17.63 8.94 -0.96
CA LYS A 107 17.58 7.62 -0.31
C LYS A 107 18.61 7.49 0.80
N GLN A 108 18.14 7.41 2.04
CA GLN A 108 18.97 7.25 3.24
C GLN A 108 19.75 5.91 3.28
N ASP A 109 19.28 4.87 2.59
CA ASP A 109 19.91 3.55 2.54
C ASP A 109 20.99 3.40 1.44
N GLN A 110 21.13 4.38 0.54
CA GLN A 110 22.07 4.35 -0.59
C GLN A 110 22.79 5.69 -0.80
N MET A 111 23.33 6.26 0.28
CA MET A 111 23.92 7.62 0.28
C MET A 111 25.10 7.79 -0.70
N ASP A 112 25.90 6.74 -0.93
CA ASP A 112 27.10 6.82 -1.79
C ASP A 112 26.81 6.69 -3.30
N ASN A 113 25.61 6.24 -3.69
CA ASN A 113 25.29 5.87 -5.09
C ASN A 113 24.04 6.58 -5.66
N SER A 114 23.35 7.40 -4.88
CA SER A 114 22.27 8.24 -5.41
C SER A 114 22.86 9.49 -6.04
N ILE A 115 22.63 9.71 -7.33
CA ILE A 115 22.77 11.04 -7.92
C ILE A 115 21.85 11.96 -7.11
N ASP A 116 22.43 12.97 -6.46
CA ASP A 116 21.65 13.96 -5.75
C ASP A 116 20.70 14.62 -6.75
N PHE A 117 19.41 14.46 -6.49
CA PHE A 117 18.40 14.92 -7.43
C PHE A 117 18.58 16.40 -7.77
N LEU A 118 18.99 17.24 -6.82
CA LEU A 118 19.24 18.66 -7.03
C LEU A 118 20.46 18.94 -7.94
N ASP A 119 21.48 18.08 -7.94
CA ASP A 119 22.63 18.20 -8.87
C ASP A 119 22.19 18.06 -10.32
N ALA A 120 21.23 17.18 -10.60
CA ALA A 120 20.72 16.98 -11.95
C ALA A 120 20.05 18.24 -12.53
N PHE A 121 19.65 19.18 -11.67
CA PHE A 121 18.96 20.42 -12.04
C PHE A 121 19.83 21.68 -11.90
N GLY A 122 20.97 21.60 -11.20
CA GLY A 122 21.83 22.75 -10.89
C GLY A 122 22.28 23.56 -12.10
N HIS A 123 22.46 22.90 -13.27
CA HIS A 123 22.96 23.56 -14.48
C HIS A 123 21.88 24.14 -15.42
N VAL A 124 20.58 23.92 -15.16
CA VAL A 124 19.52 24.10 -16.18
C VAL A 124 18.55 25.25 -15.86
N ILE A 125 18.59 25.83 -14.66
CA ILE A 125 17.43 26.56 -14.13
C ILE A 125 17.59 28.08 -14.11
N SER A 126 18.58 28.61 -13.39
CA SER A 126 18.87 30.05 -13.28
C SER A 126 20.10 30.26 -12.38
N GLU A 127 20.87 31.32 -12.63
CA GLU A 127 21.96 31.75 -11.74
C GLU A 127 21.48 32.20 -10.34
N ASN A 128 20.19 32.55 -10.23
CA ASN A 128 19.56 32.96 -8.96
C ASN A 128 19.11 31.79 -8.08
N ILE A 129 19.25 30.55 -8.52
CA ILE A 129 18.95 29.36 -7.71
C ILE A 129 20.26 28.75 -7.21
N VAL A 130 20.38 28.59 -5.90
CA VAL A 130 21.55 27.97 -5.27
C VAL A 130 21.12 26.80 -4.40
N PHE A 131 21.68 25.63 -4.67
CA PHE A 131 21.56 24.46 -3.82
C PHE A 131 22.67 24.49 -2.77
N LEU A 132 22.28 24.49 -1.50
CA LEU A 132 23.19 24.38 -0.38
C LEU A 132 23.25 22.90 0.00
N GLN A 133 24.35 22.24 -0.33
CA GLN A 133 24.51 20.78 -0.19
C GLN A 133 25.53 20.37 0.87
N GLU A 134 26.34 21.31 1.37
CA GLU A 134 27.41 21.02 2.32
C GLU A 134 27.12 21.72 3.65
N THR A 135 27.41 21.03 4.76
CA THR A 135 27.38 21.68 6.07
C THR A 135 28.43 22.79 6.12
N GLY A 136 28.04 24.00 6.53
CA GLY A 136 28.98 25.11 6.60
C GLY A 136 28.35 26.50 6.75
N LEU A 137 29.21 27.50 6.58
CA LEU A 137 28.88 28.92 6.67
C LEU A 137 28.82 29.54 5.28
N TYR A 138 27.72 30.22 4.99
CA TYR A 138 27.47 30.92 3.73
C TYR A 138 27.15 32.39 3.97
N THR A 139 27.50 33.26 3.01
CA THR A 139 27.20 34.70 3.09
C THR A 139 26.48 35.21 1.85
N CYS A 140 25.49 36.06 2.08
CA CYS A 140 24.68 36.73 1.06
C CYS A 140 24.43 38.18 1.50
N ALA A 141 25.08 39.15 0.85
CA ALA A 141 25.05 40.56 1.28
C ALA A 141 25.33 40.71 2.80
N ASN A 142 24.40 41.26 3.57
CA ASN A 142 24.49 41.44 5.03
C ASN A 142 23.98 40.24 5.85
N LEU A 143 23.64 39.12 5.20
CA LEU A 143 23.09 37.91 5.80
C LEU A 143 24.16 36.80 5.88
N GLY A 144 24.35 36.25 7.08
CA GLY A 144 25.12 35.04 7.33
C GLY A 144 24.20 33.83 7.50
N ILE A 145 24.56 32.70 6.92
CA ILE A 145 23.74 31.49 6.88
C ILE A 145 24.59 30.33 7.39
N GLY A 146 24.24 29.76 8.55
CA GLY A 146 24.74 28.46 8.99
C GLY A 146 23.80 27.37 8.52
N MET A 147 24.32 26.35 7.86
CA MET A 147 23.52 25.23 7.37
C MET A 147 24.16 23.92 7.79
N VAL A 148 23.33 22.97 8.23
CA VAL A 148 23.73 21.57 8.42
C VAL A 148 22.95 20.70 7.44
N ASP A 149 23.67 19.90 6.65
CA ASP A 149 23.05 18.94 5.75
C ASP A 149 22.40 17.81 6.58
N ILE A 150 21.12 17.57 6.32
CA ILE A 150 20.35 16.50 6.93
C ILE A 150 21.04 15.14 6.79
N LYS A 151 21.77 14.90 5.69
CA LYS A 151 22.54 13.66 5.47
C LYS A 151 23.53 13.35 6.58
N GLU A 152 24.23 14.35 7.10
CA GLU A 152 25.21 14.17 8.16
C GLU A 152 24.58 13.87 9.53
N THR A 153 23.29 14.13 9.65
CA THR A 153 22.55 13.97 10.90
C THR A 153 21.66 12.73 10.94
N LEU A 154 21.54 12.01 9.83
CA LEU A 154 20.75 10.80 9.71
C LEU A 154 21.60 9.55 9.96
N ARG A 155 20.99 8.51 10.51
CA ARG A 155 21.66 7.23 10.75
C ARG A 155 21.92 6.51 9.41
N ILE A 156 23.19 6.28 9.09
CA ILE A 156 23.62 5.59 7.87
C ILE A 156 23.07 4.15 7.84
N GLY A 157 22.49 3.74 6.70
CA GLY A 157 21.97 2.39 6.48
C GLY A 157 20.64 2.08 7.19
N SER A 158 20.03 3.06 7.83
CA SER A 158 18.67 2.98 8.38
C SER A 158 17.68 3.70 7.47
N GLY A 159 16.43 3.25 7.41
CA GLY A 159 15.38 3.96 6.67
C GLY A 159 14.79 5.18 7.40
N SER A 160 15.22 5.44 8.63
CA SER A 160 14.83 6.59 9.46
C SER A 160 15.76 6.73 10.68
N GLY A 161 15.71 7.88 11.35
CA GLY A 161 16.34 8.11 12.65
C GLY A 161 17.62 8.95 12.60
N MET A 162 17.86 9.64 13.70
CA MET A 162 19.01 10.53 13.93
C MET A 162 20.30 9.73 14.16
N ALA A 163 21.43 10.27 13.73
CA ALA A 163 22.75 9.73 14.00
C ALA A 163 23.07 9.75 15.51
N ASP A 164 23.83 8.76 15.99
CA ASP A 164 24.19 8.66 17.41
C ASP A 164 25.04 9.86 17.88
N LYS A 165 25.77 10.48 16.96
CA LYS A 165 26.55 11.70 17.18
C LYS A 165 26.23 12.69 16.07
N LEU A 166 25.76 13.88 16.46
CA LEU A 166 25.52 14.99 15.55
C LEU A 166 26.82 15.73 15.22
N PRO A 167 26.98 16.27 13.99
CA PRO A 167 28.03 17.24 13.71
C PRO A 167 27.80 18.50 14.55
N ASP A 168 28.85 19.29 14.81
CA ASP A 168 28.67 20.58 15.46
C ASP A 168 27.94 21.54 14.50
N PHE A 169 26.99 22.32 15.03
CA PHE A 169 26.34 23.35 14.22
C PHE A 169 27.36 24.47 13.91
N PRO A 170 27.43 24.99 12.67
CA PRO A 170 28.38 26.05 12.32
C PRO A 170 28.32 27.24 13.29
N ASP A 171 29.48 27.80 13.65
CA ASP A 171 29.56 28.88 14.65
C ASP A 171 29.30 30.26 13.98
N PRO A 172 28.23 31.00 14.37
CA PRO A 172 27.93 32.31 13.80
C PRO A 172 28.99 33.38 14.11
N ASN A 173 29.85 33.18 15.13
CA ASN A 173 30.90 34.15 15.47
C ASN A 173 32.06 34.15 14.45
N GLU A 174 32.10 33.17 13.56
CA GLU A 174 33.11 33.11 12.50
C GLU A 174 32.77 34.04 11.32
N PHE A 175 31.53 34.55 11.25
CA PHE A 175 31.17 35.53 10.22
C PHE A 175 31.94 36.85 10.37
N PRO A 176 32.29 37.53 9.25
CA PRO A 176 32.87 38.86 9.30
C PRO A 176 31.95 39.88 9.99
N GLU A 177 32.52 40.94 10.58
CA GLU A 177 31.75 42.00 11.27
C GLU A 177 30.70 42.70 10.38
N GLU A 178 30.87 42.65 9.06
CA GLU A 178 29.92 43.17 8.06
C GLU A 178 28.58 42.43 8.06
N ILE A 179 28.56 41.19 8.55
CA ILE A 179 27.37 40.36 8.67
C ILE A 179 26.68 40.67 9.99
N ASN A 180 25.54 41.35 9.91
CA ASN A 180 24.80 41.83 11.08
C ASN A 180 23.52 41.04 11.37
N LYS A 181 23.13 40.13 10.47
CA LYS A 181 21.97 39.25 10.63
C LYS A 181 22.38 37.83 10.26
N THR A 182 22.07 36.87 11.14
CA THR A 182 22.46 35.47 10.95
C THR A 182 21.28 34.52 11.06
N ILE A 183 21.22 33.53 10.18
CA ILE A 183 20.20 32.48 10.18
C ILE A 183 20.83 31.09 10.30
N ALA A 184 20.19 30.20 11.05
CA ALA A 184 20.41 28.77 11.03
C ALA A 184 19.38 28.11 10.10
N LEU A 185 19.84 27.30 9.16
CA LEU A 185 19.01 26.51 8.25
C LEU A 185 19.17 25.02 8.56
N PHE A 186 18.04 24.34 8.70
CA PHE A 186 18.04 22.90 8.94
C PHE A 186 16.70 22.28 8.55
N HIS A 187 16.74 21.05 8.04
CA HIS A 187 15.56 20.26 7.78
C HIS A 187 15.52 19.06 8.73
N GLY A 188 14.57 19.06 9.68
CA GLY A 188 14.42 17.99 10.66
C GLY A 188 13.55 18.40 11.84
N THR A 189 12.95 17.41 12.51
CA THR A 189 12.06 17.59 13.66
C THR A 189 12.83 17.99 14.93
N MET A 190 12.66 19.23 15.39
CA MET A 190 13.19 19.70 16.67
C MET A 190 12.35 19.17 17.83
N VAL A 191 12.96 18.95 18.99
CA VAL A 191 12.21 18.60 20.21
C VAL A 191 11.17 19.67 20.54
N HIS A 192 10.02 19.24 21.04
CA HIS A 192 8.84 20.05 21.33
C HIS A 192 8.13 20.70 20.14
N SER A 193 8.40 20.21 18.92
CA SER A 193 7.60 20.56 17.74
C SER A 193 6.19 19.98 17.87
N LYS A 194 5.20 20.72 17.34
CA LYS A 194 3.79 20.29 17.28
C LYS A 194 3.46 19.70 15.94
N PHE A 195 2.91 18.49 15.93
CA PHE A 195 2.27 17.91 14.76
C PHE A 195 0.87 18.49 14.55
N THR A 196 0.22 18.14 13.43
CA THR A 196 -1.07 18.75 13.04
C THR A 196 -2.12 18.62 14.13
N ASP A 197 -2.21 17.46 14.79
CA ASP A 197 -3.15 17.18 15.89
C ASP A 197 -2.82 17.89 17.21
N ASN A 198 -1.82 18.78 17.23
CA ASN A 198 -1.27 19.49 18.38
C ASN A 198 -0.54 18.61 19.39
N ARG A 199 -0.29 17.32 19.09
CA ARG A 199 0.64 16.54 19.89
C ARG A 199 2.05 17.10 19.73
N THR A 200 2.75 17.13 20.84
CA THR A 200 4.12 17.62 20.93
C THR A 200 5.05 16.41 20.98
N THR A 201 6.15 16.45 20.23
CA THR A 201 7.15 15.38 20.26
C THR A 201 8.23 15.64 21.31
N ASP A 202 8.58 14.60 22.07
CA ASP A 202 9.78 14.61 22.93
C ASP A 202 10.98 13.97 22.22
N GLU A 203 10.76 13.34 21.07
CA GLU A 203 11.80 12.79 20.19
C GLU A 203 12.13 13.81 19.08
N GLY A 204 13.41 14.10 18.87
CA GLY A 204 13.86 15.04 17.85
C GLY A 204 15.25 15.61 18.12
N TYR A 205 15.66 16.58 17.30
CA TYR A 205 16.92 17.30 17.44
C TYR A 205 16.87 18.26 18.64
N PRO A 206 17.89 18.25 19.52
CA PRO A 206 17.91 19.12 20.69
C PRO A 206 18.11 20.58 20.30
N TRP A 207 17.43 21.50 20.97
CA TRP A 207 17.61 22.92 20.67
C TRP A 207 19.01 23.42 21.02
N GLU A 208 19.63 22.87 22.05
CA GLU A 208 20.98 23.24 22.51
C GLU A 208 22.04 23.05 21.43
N TRP A 209 21.79 22.14 20.48
CA TRP A 209 22.67 21.88 19.34
C TRP A 209 22.66 23.03 18.32
N MET A 210 21.49 23.60 18.03
CA MET A 210 21.33 24.68 17.04
C MET A 210 21.39 26.09 17.66
N ASP A 211 21.06 26.22 18.94
CA ASP A 211 20.95 27.49 19.67
C ASP A 211 22.34 28.03 20.09
N VAL A 212 23.21 28.24 19.09
CA VAL A 212 24.64 28.61 19.23
C VAL A 212 24.93 30.11 19.02
N GLY A 213 23.90 30.93 18.80
CA GLY A 213 24.04 32.40 18.69
C GLY A 213 23.45 33.03 17.44
N TYR A 214 22.73 32.26 16.61
CA TYR A 214 22.02 32.79 15.44
C TYR A 214 20.84 33.70 15.83
N ASN A 215 20.50 34.67 14.98
CA ASN A 215 19.32 35.52 15.20
C ASN A 215 18.01 34.77 14.89
N TYR A 216 18.00 33.98 13.83
CA TYR A 216 16.82 33.22 13.42
C TYR A 216 17.16 31.76 13.07
N ALA A 217 16.19 30.87 13.21
CA ALA A 217 16.25 29.50 12.71
C ALA A 217 15.04 29.21 11.80
N LEU A 218 15.31 28.86 10.56
CA LEU A 218 14.32 28.50 9.55
C LEU A 218 14.37 26.99 9.35
N LEU A 219 13.25 26.32 9.62
CA LEU A 219 13.15 24.87 9.71
C LEU A 219 12.13 24.29 8.72
N GLY A 220 12.41 23.11 8.19
CA GLY A 220 11.46 22.23 7.47
C GLY A 220 11.40 20.82 8.07
N ASP A 221 10.50 19.95 7.59
CA ASP A 221 10.11 18.59 8.07
C ASP A 221 8.73 18.58 8.79
N ILE A 222 8.37 19.68 9.47
CA ILE A 222 7.07 19.78 10.15
C ILE A 222 6.07 20.56 9.31
N HIS A 223 5.09 19.84 8.78
CA HIS A 223 4.04 20.36 7.89
C HIS A 223 3.12 21.39 8.55
N LYS A 224 3.08 21.42 9.88
CA LYS A 224 2.33 22.42 10.64
C LYS A 224 3.17 23.69 10.82
N GLN A 225 2.68 24.77 10.23
CA GLN A 225 3.24 26.09 10.47
C GLN A 225 3.20 26.45 11.95
N GLN A 226 4.37 26.75 12.51
CA GLN A 226 4.50 27.12 13.92
C GLN A 226 5.69 28.04 14.13
N ILE A 227 5.48 29.09 14.92
CA ILE A 227 6.51 30.02 15.36
C ILE A 227 6.79 29.72 16.83
N PHE A 228 8.04 29.43 17.16
CA PHE A 228 8.45 29.11 18.52
C PHE A 228 8.58 30.37 19.37
N PRO A 229 8.38 30.27 20.69
CA PRO A 229 8.75 31.34 21.60
C PRO A 229 10.24 31.68 21.47
N ILE A 230 10.57 32.96 21.57
CA ILE A 230 11.95 33.46 21.50
C ILE A 230 12.82 32.73 22.54
N ARG A 231 13.97 32.21 22.08
CA ARG A 231 14.92 31.49 22.94
C ARG A 231 15.52 32.43 23.98
N LYS A 232 15.43 32.09 25.26
CA LYS A 232 15.86 32.99 26.36
C LYS A 232 17.36 33.28 26.37
N LYS A 233 18.19 32.32 25.95
CA LYS A 233 19.66 32.40 26.05
C LYS A 233 20.26 33.30 24.95
N THR A 234 19.86 33.07 23.71
CA THR A 234 20.42 33.72 22.51
C THR A 234 19.51 34.78 21.90
N LYS A 235 18.24 34.83 22.33
CA LYS A 235 17.15 35.59 21.69
C LYS A 235 16.83 35.12 20.27
N MET A 236 17.23 33.90 19.90
CA MET A 236 16.92 33.32 18.60
C MET A 236 15.40 33.16 18.40
N MET A 237 14.90 33.57 17.23
CA MET A 237 13.54 33.29 16.78
C MET A 237 13.55 32.08 15.86
N ALA A 238 12.65 31.12 16.06
CA ALA A 238 12.61 29.91 15.24
C ALA A 238 11.20 29.65 14.72
N ALA A 239 11.08 29.12 13.50
CA ALA A 239 9.78 28.69 12.98
C ALA A 239 9.90 27.60 11.92
N TYR A 240 8.87 26.76 11.86
CA TYR A 240 8.56 25.96 10.68
C TYR A 240 7.55 26.72 9.82
N SER A 241 7.82 26.84 8.52
CA SER A 241 6.85 27.44 7.59
C SER A 241 5.61 26.57 7.39
N GLY A 242 5.73 25.26 7.65
CA GLY A 242 4.75 24.27 7.27
C GLY A 242 4.77 24.01 5.77
N SER A 243 3.91 23.09 5.33
CA SER A 243 3.75 22.75 3.93
C SER A 243 3.14 23.91 3.14
N LEU A 244 3.68 24.16 1.94
CA LEU A 244 3.16 25.18 1.02
C LEU A 244 1.70 24.92 0.61
N ILE A 245 1.30 23.64 0.52
CA ILE A 245 -0.08 23.21 0.29
C ILE A 245 -0.46 22.11 1.26
N GLN A 246 -1.76 21.94 1.50
CA GLN A 246 -2.31 20.82 2.26
C GLN A 246 -2.02 19.50 1.53
N GLN A 247 -1.29 18.57 2.15
CA GLN A 247 -1.00 17.28 1.52
C GLN A 247 -2.14 16.29 1.66
N ASN A 248 -2.74 16.18 2.84
CA ASN A 248 -3.74 15.16 3.11
C ASN A 248 -4.72 15.63 4.20
N TYR A 249 -5.75 14.83 4.47
CA TYR A 249 -6.73 15.12 5.52
C TYR A 249 -6.12 15.28 6.93
N GLY A 250 -4.89 14.83 7.13
CA GLY A 250 -4.14 14.96 8.38
C GLY A 250 -3.55 16.34 8.62
N GLU A 251 -3.60 17.26 7.65
CA GLU A 251 -3.17 18.66 7.77
C GLU A 251 -4.36 19.61 7.93
N THR A 252 -4.14 20.78 8.55
CA THR A 252 -5.18 21.80 8.71
C THR A 252 -5.65 22.34 7.36
N LEU A 253 -6.87 22.86 7.26
CA LEU A 253 -7.35 23.43 6.00
C LEU A 253 -6.65 24.75 5.64
N PHE A 254 -6.28 25.53 6.67
CA PHE A 254 -5.66 26.85 6.55
C PHE A 254 -4.22 26.85 7.06
N LYS A 255 -3.51 27.98 6.93
CA LYS A 255 -2.10 28.15 7.32
C LYS A 255 -1.10 27.42 6.44
N HIS A 256 -1.37 27.42 5.13
CA HIS A 256 -0.49 26.90 4.09
C HIS A 256 0.01 28.04 3.22
N GLY A 257 1.32 28.15 3.02
CA GLY A 257 1.89 29.27 2.31
C GLY A 257 3.34 29.53 2.65
N ILE A 258 3.64 30.77 3.03
CA ILE A 258 5.00 31.24 3.30
C ILE A 258 5.09 31.94 4.67
N LEU A 259 6.29 31.94 5.25
CA LEU A 259 6.65 32.87 6.33
C LEU A 259 7.54 33.97 5.76
N VAL A 260 7.23 35.22 6.08
CA VAL A 260 8.04 36.39 5.74
C VAL A 260 8.73 36.87 7.00
N TRP A 261 10.06 36.77 7.01
CA TRP A 261 10.91 37.25 8.09
C TRP A 261 11.39 38.65 7.76
N ASN A 262 11.02 39.64 8.57
CA ASN A 262 11.51 40.99 8.45
C ASN A 262 12.73 41.17 9.35
N LEU A 263 13.90 41.35 8.73
CA LEU A 263 15.18 41.42 9.44
C LEU A 263 15.42 42.76 10.11
N GLN A 264 14.66 43.80 9.76
CA GLN A 264 14.77 45.13 10.38
C GLN A 264 13.93 45.22 11.66
N GLU A 265 12.73 44.67 11.63
CA GLU A 265 11.78 44.67 12.74
C GLU A 265 11.95 43.49 13.69
N ASP A 266 12.79 42.50 13.34
CA ASP A 266 12.91 41.23 14.05
C ASP A 266 11.53 40.56 14.23
N SER A 267 10.79 40.45 13.13
CA SER A 267 9.42 39.94 13.12
C SER A 267 9.22 38.88 12.04
N VAL A 268 8.25 37.99 12.26
CA VAL A 268 7.84 36.96 11.29
C VAL A 268 6.34 37.01 11.10
N LYS A 269 5.90 37.03 9.84
CA LYS A 269 4.50 37.10 9.45
C LYS A 269 4.16 35.91 8.55
N SER A 270 3.01 35.29 8.80
CA SER A 270 2.50 34.23 7.94
C SER A 270 1.63 34.81 6.84
N ILE A 271 1.81 34.31 5.62
CA ILE A 271 0.98 34.64 4.46
C ILE A 271 0.50 33.34 3.82
N ASP A 272 -0.80 33.10 3.92
CA ASP A 272 -1.44 31.96 3.26
C ASP A 272 -1.44 32.17 1.74
N ILE A 273 -1.05 31.14 0.99
CA ILE A 273 -1.16 31.13 -0.47
C ILE A 273 -2.47 30.46 -0.84
N LYS A 274 -3.33 31.20 -1.53
CA LYS A 274 -4.65 30.73 -1.93
C LYS A 274 -4.56 29.41 -2.71
N ASN A 275 -5.26 28.40 -2.21
CA ASN A 275 -5.47 27.11 -2.85
C ASN A 275 -6.96 26.92 -3.13
N GLU A 276 -7.30 26.50 -4.35
CA GLU A 276 -8.68 26.21 -4.71
C GLU A 276 -9.12 24.83 -4.23
N TYR A 277 -8.18 23.95 -3.87
CA TYR A 277 -8.42 22.57 -3.48
C TYR A 277 -8.24 22.39 -1.97
N GLY A 278 -9.07 21.55 -1.34
CA GLY A 278 -8.97 21.27 0.10
C GLY A 278 -9.47 19.90 0.52
N PHE A 279 -8.76 19.27 1.46
CA PHE A 279 -9.17 18.06 2.16
C PHE A 279 -9.87 18.45 3.46
N VAL A 280 -11.14 18.08 3.56
CA VAL A 280 -12.04 18.52 4.63
C VAL A 280 -12.49 17.32 5.43
N LYS A 281 -12.24 17.37 6.75
CA LYS A 281 -12.79 16.41 7.71
C LYS A 281 -13.97 17.03 8.42
N LEU A 282 -15.15 16.48 8.18
CA LEU A 282 -16.39 16.96 8.80
C LEU A 282 -16.89 15.96 9.84
N MET A 283 -17.43 16.49 10.92
CA MET A 283 -18.11 15.71 11.95
C MET A 283 -19.40 16.43 12.31
N ASN A 284 -20.51 15.69 12.35
CA ASN A 284 -21.76 16.24 12.87
C ASN A 284 -21.81 16.02 14.38
N LYS A 285 -21.96 17.09 15.15
CA LYS A 285 -22.22 17.02 16.59
C LYS A 285 -23.32 18.01 16.95
N ASN A 286 -24.36 17.53 17.64
CA ASN A 286 -25.49 18.34 18.10
C ASN A 286 -26.15 19.16 16.97
N ASN A 287 -26.39 18.53 15.80
CA ASN A 287 -26.94 19.17 14.59
C ASN A 287 -26.11 20.38 14.13
N LYS A 288 -24.78 20.26 14.21
CA LYS A 288 -23.85 21.23 13.63
C LYS A 288 -22.71 20.52 12.94
N TRP A 289 -22.38 21.00 11.75
CA TRP A 289 -21.22 20.55 10.99
C TRP A 289 -19.95 21.24 11.49
N LEU A 290 -19.02 20.44 12.01
CA LEU A 290 -17.73 20.91 12.51
C LEU A 290 -16.62 20.54 11.55
N LEU A 291 -15.79 21.53 11.19
CA LEU A 291 -14.48 21.35 10.60
C LEU A 291 -13.46 21.34 11.73
N GLU A 292 -12.88 20.18 12.03
CA GLU A 292 -12.01 19.96 13.20
C GLU A 292 -12.70 20.35 14.54
N LYS A 293 -12.49 21.59 15.00
CA LYS A 293 -13.07 22.15 16.24
C LYS A 293 -13.88 23.43 15.99
N THR A 294 -13.96 23.90 14.75
CA THR A 294 -14.64 25.14 14.36
C THR A 294 -15.92 24.83 13.60
N ASP A 295 -16.90 25.71 13.72
CA ASP A 295 -18.14 25.62 12.94
C ASP A 295 -17.79 25.75 11.44
N LEU A 296 -18.38 24.89 10.61
CA LEU A 296 -18.13 24.89 9.18
C LEU A 296 -18.58 26.22 8.55
N ILE A 297 -19.65 26.83 9.04
CA ILE A 297 -20.16 28.13 8.56
C ILE A 297 -19.08 29.22 8.66
N ASP A 298 -18.34 29.25 9.77
CA ASP A 298 -17.29 30.25 9.98
C ASP A 298 -16.08 29.98 9.08
N SER A 299 -15.82 28.71 8.77
CA SER A 299 -14.74 28.30 7.88
C SER A 299 -15.03 28.68 6.43
N VAL A 300 -16.28 28.49 5.97
CA VAL A 300 -16.73 28.82 4.60
C VAL A 300 -16.68 30.32 4.33
N LYS A 301 -16.86 31.17 5.35
CA LYS A 301 -16.75 32.63 5.23
C LYS A 301 -15.32 33.14 5.03
N ASN A 302 -14.30 32.30 5.24
CA ASN A 302 -12.91 32.70 5.06
C ASN A 302 -12.60 32.89 3.56
N GLU A 303 -11.96 34.01 3.19
CA GLU A 303 -11.59 34.31 1.79
C GLU A 303 -10.65 33.26 1.16
N ASN A 304 -9.88 32.56 2.01
CA ASN A 304 -8.97 31.49 1.61
C ASN A 304 -9.64 30.10 1.62
N PHE A 305 -10.94 30.00 1.85
CA PHE A 305 -11.64 28.72 1.81
C PHE A 305 -11.61 28.12 0.39
N PRO A 306 -11.20 26.84 0.24
CA PRO A 306 -11.11 26.21 -1.07
C PRO A 306 -12.49 25.95 -1.68
N LYS A 307 -12.57 26.06 -3.01
CA LYS A 307 -13.80 25.89 -3.80
C LYS A 307 -13.99 24.44 -4.29
N LYS A 308 -12.92 23.63 -4.32
CA LYS A 308 -12.89 22.24 -4.76
C LYS A 308 -12.52 21.33 -3.59
N LEU A 309 -13.49 20.62 -3.03
CA LEU A 309 -13.34 19.91 -1.77
C LEU A 309 -13.30 18.39 -1.95
N ARG A 310 -12.43 17.73 -1.19
CA ARG A 310 -12.52 16.31 -0.91
C ARG A 310 -12.95 16.16 0.53
N ILE A 311 -14.15 15.64 0.74
CA ILE A 311 -14.83 15.65 2.03
C ILE A 311 -14.87 14.24 2.59
N ARG A 312 -14.39 14.09 3.82
CA ARG A 312 -14.57 12.87 4.62
C ARG A 312 -15.45 13.20 5.83
N ILE A 313 -16.57 12.51 5.94
CA ILE A 313 -17.52 12.68 7.04
C ILE A 313 -17.27 11.57 8.08
N PHE A 314 -17.20 11.97 9.35
CA PHE A 314 -17.07 11.07 10.49
C PHE A 314 -18.36 11.07 11.32
N GLY A 315 -18.83 9.87 11.66
CA GLY A 315 -20.07 9.65 12.42
C GLY A 315 -21.30 9.46 11.54
N SER A 316 -22.41 9.09 12.18
CA SER A 316 -23.72 8.95 11.55
C SER A 316 -24.32 10.32 11.23
N TYR A 317 -24.96 10.44 10.08
CA TYR A 317 -25.75 11.61 9.69
C TYR A 317 -27.03 11.17 8.97
N ASN A 318 -28.08 11.97 9.05
CA ASN A 318 -29.36 11.72 8.37
C ASN A 318 -29.48 12.53 7.06
N ASP A 319 -30.55 12.29 6.30
CA ASP A 319 -30.78 12.99 5.03
C ASP A 319 -30.96 14.51 5.21
N GLU A 320 -31.60 14.95 6.28
CA GLU A 320 -31.78 16.38 6.59
C GLU A 320 -30.43 17.09 6.76
N GLN A 321 -29.52 16.50 7.54
CA GLN A 321 -28.16 17.02 7.74
C GLN A 321 -27.34 17.00 6.44
N LYS A 322 -27.63 16.06 5.53
CA LYS A 322 -27.01 16.02 4.19
C LYS A 322 -27.51 17.17 3.32
N TYR A 323 -28.79 17.55 3.41
CA TYR A 323 -29.33 18.73 2.72
C TYR A 323 -28.74 20.02 3.30
N GLU A 324 -28.63 20.14 4.62
CA GLU A 324 -27.98 21.28 5.28
C GLU A 324 -26.52 21.43 4.80
N LEU A 325 -25.76 20.33 4.77
CA LEU A 325 -24.38 20.35 4.29
C LEU A 325 -24.28 20.79 2.82
N LYS A 326 -25.23 20.36 1.98
CA LYS A 326 -25.31 20.77 0.57
C LYS A 326 -25.53 22.27 0.43
N GLU A 327 -26.47 22.82 1.21
CA GLU A 327 -26.76 24.26 1.19
C GLU A 327 -25.56 25.08 1.66
N MET A 328 -24.86 24.62 2.71
CA MET A 328 -23.65 25.29 3.21
C MET A 328 -22.48 25.28 2.22
N LEU A 329 -22.47 24.33 1.28
CA LEU A 329 -21.40 24.12 0.30
C LEU A 329 -21.86 24.36 -1.14
N ASP A 330 -22.98 25.07 -1.36
CA ASP A 330 -23.59 25.28 -2.68
C ASP A 330 -22.61 25.91 -3.69
N ASP A 331 -21.75 26.79 -3.20
CA ASP A 331 -20.70 27.49 -3.96
C ASP A 331 -19.43 26.65 -4.23
N CYS A 332 -19.39 25.40 -3.77
CA CYS A 332 -18.22 24.53 -3.82
C CYS A 332 -18.48 23.27 -4.66
N GLU A 333 -17.51 22.92 -5.49
CA GLU A 333 -17.44 21.59 -6.09
C GLU A 333 -16.88 20.62 -5.06
N TYR A 334 -17.54 19.51 -4.76
CA TYR A 334 -17.03 18.57 -3.77
C TYR A 334 -17.22 17.11 -4.18
N THR A 335 -16.32 16.27 -3.66
CA THR A 335 -16.39 14.81 -3.76
C THR A 335 -16.45 14.24 -2.34
N LEU A 336 -17.42 13.36 -2.10
CA LEU A 336 -17.53 12.63 -0.85
C LEU A 336 -16.64 11.38 -0.96
N ASP A 337 -15.66 11.30 -0.07
CA ASP A 337 -14.86 10.10 0.13
C ASP A 337 -15.68 9.14 1.00
N GLU A 338 -16.45 8.26 0.35
CA GLU A 338 -17.35 7.28 0.97
C GLU A 338 -16.62 6.15 1.73
N THR A 339 -15.32 6.27 1.98
CA THR A 339 -14.58 5.42 2.94
C THR A 339 -15.01 5.64 4.41
N VAL A 340 -16.27 6.05 4.61
CA VAL A 340 -16.95 6.15 5.90
C VAL A 340 -16.86 4.77 6.55
N ILE A 341 -16.08 4.68 7.63
CA ILE A 341 -16.25 3.63 8.63
C ILE A 341 -17.61 3.93 9.24
N LYS A 342 -18.67 3.35 8.68
CA LYS A 342 -19.97 3.33 9.33
C LYS A 342 -19.76 2.49 10.59
N ASP A 343 -19.77 3.14 11.75
CA ASP A 343 -19.97 2.48 13.04
C ASP A 343 -21.44 2.00 13.16
N ASP A 344 -22.00 1.44 12.08
CA ASP A 344 -23.27 0.74 12.13
C ASP A 344 -23.00 -0.60 12.81
N ILE A 345 -22.97 -0.56 14.15
CA ILE A 345 -23.27 -1.69 15.01
C ILE A 345 -24.79 -1.91 14.95
N THR A 346 -25.35 -2.06 13.76
CA THR A 346 -26.46 -2.97 13.64
C THR A 346 -25.82 -4.34 13.74
N GLN A 347 -26.26 -5.13 14.71
CA GLN A 347 -26.15 -6.57 14.64
C GLN A 347 -26.97 -7.02 13.42
N THR A 348 -26.54 -6.67 12.21
CA THR A 348 -26.62 -7.63 11.16
C THR A 348 -25.76 -8.75 11.70
N ASN A 349 -26.41 -9.85 12.08
CA ASN A 349 -25.78 -11.12 11.86
C ASN A 349 -25.33 -11.04 10.41
N SER A 350 -24.08 -10.64 10.19
CA SER A 350 -23.38 -11.12 9.04
C SER A 350 -23.44 -12.63 9.26
N SER A 351 -24.50 -13.27 8.73
CA SER A 351 -24.23 -14.37 7.83
C SER A 351 -23.14 -13.79 6.96
N ASP A 352 -21.88 -14.08 7.33
CA ASP A 352 -20.76 -14.06 6.43
C ASP A 352 -21.40 -14.39 5.10
N PHE A 353 -21.47 -13.40 4.20
CA PHE A 353 -21.92 -13.66 2.85
C PHE A 353 -20.90 -14.68 2.37
N SER A 354 -21.20 -15.97 2.60
CA SER A 354 -20.40 -17.06 2.13
C SER A 354 -20.67 -16.96 0.64
N SER A 355 -19.74 -16.29 -0.03
CA SER A 355 -19.61 -16.32 -1.47
C SER A 355 -19.71 -17.77 -1.95
N GLU A 356 -19.33 -18.76 -1.13
CA GLU A 356 -19.65 -20.18 -1.31
C GLU A 356 -21.15 -20.48 -1.43
N GLY A 357 -22.03 -20.05 -0.51
CA GLY A 357 -23.45 -20.38 -0.57
C GLY A 357 -24.19 -19.75 -1.75
N LEU A 358 -23.86 -18.49 -2.10
CA LEU A 358 -24.43 -17.81 -3.26
C LEU A 358 -23.85 -18.31 -4.58
N LEU A 359 -22.57 -18.66 -4.62
CA LEU A 359 -21.95 -19.27 -5.79
C LEU A 359 -22.48 -20.70 -5.99
N GLU A 360 -22.60 -21.49 -4.92
CA GLU A 360 -23.15 -22.84 -4.98
C GLU A 360 -24.62 -22.81 -5.42
N GLN A 361 -25.41 -21.88 -4.88
CA GLN A 361 -26.77 -21.62 -5.34
C GLN A 361 -26.80 -21.16 -6.80
N TYR A 362 -25.93 -20.25 -7.23
CA TYR A 362 -25.81 -19.83 -8.64
C TYR A 362 -25.40 -20.99 -9.56
N MET A 363 -24.47 -21.85 -9.13
CA MET A 363 -24.02 -23.01 -9.89
C MET A 363 -25.13 -24.06 -10.03
N LEU A 364 -25.94 -24.25 -8.98
CA LEU A 364 -27.13 -25.11 -8.99
C LEU A 364 -28.24 -24.53 -9.88
N GLU A 365 -28.58 -23.25 -9.71
CA GLU A 365 -29.63 -22.56 -10.47
C GLU A 365 -29.33 -22.49 -11.97
N ASN A 366 -28.05 -22.46 -12.35
CA ASN A 366 -27.60 -22.41 -13.74
C ASN A 366 -27.15 -23.79 -14.30
N ASN A 367 -27.43 -24.90 -13.59
CA ASN A 367 -27.04 -26.27 -13.98
C ASN A 367 -25.54 -26.43 -14.30
N ILE A 368 -24.66 -25.71 -13.61
CA ILE A 368 -23.21 -25.73 -13.84
C ILE A 368 -22.54 -26.85 -13.02
N SER A 369 -23.05 -27.14 -11.83
CA SER A 369 -22.53 -28.19 -10.92
C SER A 369 -22.92 -29.63 -11.33
N ASP A 370 -24.01 -29.80 -12.07
CA ASP A 370 -24.65 -31.09 -12.39
C ASP A 370 -24.15 -31.80 -13.66
N TYR A 371 -23.03 -31.36 -14.24
CA TYR A 371 -22.39 -32.15 -15.29
C TYR A 371 -21.66 -33.34 -14.66
N SER A 372 -22.31 -34.50 -14.70
CA SER A 372 -21.64 -35.79 -14.48
C SER A 372 -20.54 -35.93 -15.52
N VAL A 373 -19.30 -36.14 -15.07
CA VAL A 373 -18.21 -36.47 -15.97
C VAL A 373 -18.36 -37.94 -16.33
N PRO A 374 -18.46 -38.30 -17.63
CA PRO A 374 -18.48 -39.69 -18.08
C PRO A 374 -17.32 -40.49 -17.49
N GLU A 375 -17.52 -41.78 -17.26
CA GLU A 375 -16.40 -42.66 -16.88
C GLU A 375 -15.33 -42.65 -17.98
N LEU A 376 -14.06 -42.86 -17.60
CA LEU A 376 -12.93 -42.83 -18.54
C LEU A 376 -13.18 -43.74 -19.75
N ASP A 377 -13.76 -44.91 -19.51
CA ASP A 377 -14.09 -45.91 -20.56
C ASP A 377 -15.08 -45.38 -21.60
N GLU A 378 -15.98 -44.46 -21.22
CA GLU A 378 -16.91 -43.81 -22.14
C GLU A 378 -16.24 -42.75 -23.01
N LEU A 379 -15.16 -42.14 -22.51
CA LEU A 379 -14.38 -41.12 -23.23
C LEU A 379 -13.33 -41.76 -24.16
N LEU A 380 -12.82 -42.96 -23.83
CA LEU A 380 -11.82 -43.67 -24.62
C LEU A 380 -12.34 -44.05 -26.02
N ILE A 381 -11.45 -44.00 -27.01
CA ILE A 381 -11.73 -44.47 -28.37
C ILE A 381 -11.60 -46.00 -28.35
N GLN A 382 -12.71 -46.71 -28.52
CA GLN A 382 -12.72 -48.18 -28.57
C GLN A 382 -12.01 -48.66 -29.83
N ASN A 383 -11.26 -49.75 -29.70
CA ASN A 383 -10.61 -50.41 -30.83
C ASN A 383 -11.61 -51.38 -31.45
N GLU A 384 -11.90 -51.21 -32.74
CA GLU A 384 -12.71 -52.16 -33.49
C GLU A 384 -11.84 -53.21 -34.21
N PRO A 385 -12.37 -54.42 -34.46
CA PRO A 385 -11.64 -55.48 -35.17
C PRO A 385 -11.11 -55.03 -36.52
N GLU A 386 -11.92 -54.22 -37.20
CA GLU A 386 -11.78 -53.64 -38.55
C GLU A 386 -10.67 -52.58 -38.66
N PHE A 387 -10.10 -52.12 -37.54
CA PHE A 387 -9.03 -51.11 -37.61
C PHE A 387 -7.71 -51.72 -38.11
N ASN A 388 -7.12 -51.11 -39.13
CA ASN A 388 -5.79 -51.47 -39.61
C ASN A 388 -4.70 -51.19 -38.54
N GLY A 389 -3.48 -51.72 -38.76
CA GLY A 389 -2.38 -51.64 -37.81
C GLY A 389 -1.90 -50.21 -37.48
N GLU A 390 -2.10 -49.25 -38.39
CA GLU A 390 -1.75 -47.85 -38.16
C GLU A 390 -2.82 -47.10 -37.35
N LEU A 391 -4.10 -47.31 -37.66
CA LEU A 391 -5.23 -46.77 -36.91
C LEU A 391 -5.19 -47.24 -35.45
N LYS A 392 -4.88 -48.51 -35.20
CA LYS A 392 -4.69 -49.06 -33.83
C LYS A 392 -3.58 -48.33 -33.07
N LYS A 393 -2.49 -47.91 -33.72
CA LYS A 393 -1.42 -47.09 -33.10
C LYS A 393 -1.88 -45.67 -32.80
N ILE A 394 -2.66 -45.06 -33.70
CA ILE A 394 -3.22 -43.71 -33.52
C ILE A 394 -4.21 -43.71 -32.36
N VAL A 395 -5.14 -44.68 -32.31
CA VAL A 395 -6.10 -44.85 -31.20
C VAL A 395 -5.36 -44.98 -29.87
N LYS A 396 -4.35 -45.85 -29.78
CA LYS A 396 -3.55 -46.02 -28.57
C LYS A 396 -2.92 -44.71 -28.09
N LYS A 397 -2.34 -43.93 -29.01
CA LYS A 397 -1.75 -42.62 -28.69
C LYS A 397 -2.81 -41.63 -28.19
N LYS A 398 -3.95 -41.52 -28.87
CA LYS A 398 -5.04 -40.61 -28.49
C LYS A 398 -5.67 -40.97 -27.14
N ASN A 399 -5.83 -42.27 -26.87
CA ASN A 399 -6.29 -42.76 -25.57
C ASN A 399 -5.28 -42.46 -24.45
N THR A 400 -3.98 -42.62 -24.71
CA THR A 400 -2.93 -42.24 -23.73
C THR A 400 -2.96 -40.74 -23.41
N ASP A 401 -3.22 -39.89 -24.41
CA ASP A 401 -3.35 -38.44 -24.20
C ASP A 401 -4.61 -38.11 -23.39
N LEU A 402 -5.72 -38.80 -23.65
CA LEU A 402 -6.98 -38.66 -22.90
C LEU A 402 -6.86 -39.13 -21.44
N GLU A 403 -6.18 -40.25 -21.19
CA GLU A 403 -5.89 -40.78 -19.85
C GLU A 403 -5.10 -39.77 -19.01
N LYS A 404 -4.15 -39.05 -19.62
CA LYS A 404 -3.39 -37.98 -18.94
C LYS A 404 -4.30 -36.83 -18.52
N GLU A 405 -5.16 -36.34 -19.42
CA GLU A 405 -6.09 -35.25 -19.12
C GLU A 405 -7.11 -35.66 -18.04
N TYR A 406 -7.61 -36.90 -18.10
CA TYR A 406 -8.50 -37.45 -17.08
C TYR A 406 -7.80 -37.58 -15.72
N SER A 407 -6.53 -37.98 -15.69
CA SER A 407 -5.73 -38.03 -14.46
C SER A 407 -5.52 -36.64 -13.85
N ILE A 408 -5.36 -35.59 -14.66
CA ILE A 408 -5.27 -34.20 -14.19
C ILE A 408 -6.59 -33.78 -13.52
N TYR A 409 -7.73 -34.10 -14.13
CA TYR A 409 -9.04 -33.86 -13.56
C TYR A 409 -9.25 -34.61 -12.24
N ALA A 410 -8.95 -35.91 -12.19
CA ALA A 410 -9.10 -36.72 -10.99
C ALA A 410 -8.24 -36.20 -9.82
N LYS A 411 -7.00 -35.77 -10.10
CA LYS A 411 -6.15 -35.12 -9.09
C LYS A 411 -6.72 -33.79 -8.60
N THR A 412 -7.40 -33.04 -9.47
CA THR A 412 -8.02 -31.76 -9.10
C THR A 412 -9.22 -31.97 -8.18
N LEU A 413 -9.97 -33.07 -8.34
CA LEU A 413 -11.05 -33.47 -7.43
C LEU A 413 -10.54 -33.86 -6.03
N GLU A 414 -9.38 -34.51 -5.95
CA GLU A 414 -8.76 -34.90 -4.68
C GLU A 414 -8.24 -33.68 -3.88
N ILE A 415 -7.89 -32.61 -4.58
CA ILE A 415 -7.55 -31.32 -3.98
C ILE A 415 -8.87 -30.64 -3.66
N SER A 416 -9.46 -30.94 -2.49
CA SER A 416 -10.62 -30.22 -2.00
C SER A 416 -10.28 -28.73 -1.90
N ASP A 417 -10.96 -27.89 -2.68
CA ASP A 417 -10.90 -26.42 -2.58
C ASP A 417 -11.62 -25.91 -1.31
N ASN A 418 -11.76 -26.71 -0.26
CA ASN A 418 -12.34 -26.26 1.00
C ASN A 418 -11.36 -25.24 1.61
N ILE A 419 -11.63 -23.97 1.39
CA ILE A 419 -10.96 -22.86 2.05
C ILE A 419 -11.36 -22.96 3.50
N THR A 420 -10.52 -23.64 4.28
CA THR A 420 -10.82 -23.83 5.70
C THR A 420 -10.58 -22.50 6.38
N LYS A 421 -11.67 -21.79 6.70
CA LYS A 421 -11.61 -20.56 7.50
C LYS A 421 -10.97 -20.92 8.84
N PHE A 422 -9.95 -20.16 9.23
CA PHE A 422 -9.31 -20.34 10.52
C PHE A 422 -9.17 -19.02 11.26
N ASN A 423 -9.31 -19.07 12.58
CA ASN A 423 -9.15 -17.91 13.46
C ASN A 423 -7.94 -18.10 14.36
N ILE A 424 -7.08 -17.09 14.46
CA ILE A 424 -6.00 -17.07 15.45
C ILE A 424 -6.58 -16.61 16.79
N LYS A 425 -6.50 -17.47 17.81
CA LYS A 425 -7.04 -17.17 19.15
C LYS A 425 -5.97 -16.66 20.10
N TYR A 426 -4.77 -17.24 20.02
CA TYR A 426 -3.70 -16.97 20.98
C TYR A 426 -2.34 -17.15 20.32
N LEU A 427 -1.38 -16.34 20.74
CA LEU A 427 0.01 -16.41 20.32
C LEU A 427 0.93 -16.16 21.51
N GLU A 428 1.93 -17.01 21.70
CA GLU A 428 2.99 -16.85 22.69
C GLU A 428 4.35 -17.15 22.05
N TRP A 429 5.36 -16.35 22.36
CA TRP A 429 6.72 -16.55 21.86
C TRP A 429 7.78 -16.05 22.84
N ALA A 430 8.99 -16.60 22.73
CA ALA A 430 10.15 -16.12 23.48
C ALA A 430 11.44 -16.41 22.71
N GLY A 431 12.48 -15.59 22.93
CA GLY A 431 13.82 -15.81 22.40
C GLY A 431 13.94 -15.71 20.87
N LEU A 432 13.10 -14.91 20.22
CA LEU A 432 13.02 -14.78 18.75
C LEU A 432 13.09 -13.32 18.31
N LEU A 433 13.84 -13.03 17.25
CA LEU A 433 14.03 -11.68 16.69
C LEU A 433 14.47 -10.69 17.78
N CYS A 434 13.78 -9.55 17.91
CA CYS A 434 14.03 -8.58 18.98
C CYS A 434 13.46 -8.98 20.35
N TYR A 435 12.72 -10.08 20.45
CA TYR A 435 12.03 -10.51 21.67
C TYR A 435 12.85 -11.56 22.43
N SER A 436 13.63 -11.12 23.42
CA SER A 436 14.37 -12.03 24.31
C SER A 436 13.44 -12.76 25.27
N ASP A 437 12.55 -12.00 25.91
CA ASP A 437 11.64 -12.50 26.96
C ASP A 437 10.36 -13.12 26.40
N LYS A 438 9.58 -13.75 27.29
CA LYS A 438 8.26 -14.29 26.95
C LYS A 438 7.27 -13.15 26.68
N ASN A 439 6.67 -13.20 25.49
CA ASN A 439 5.62 -12.31 25.03
C ASN A 439 4.39 -13.14 24.65
N TRP A 440 3.20 -12.55 24.77
CA TRP A 440 1.96 -13.22 24.40
C TRP A 440 0.89 -12.21 23.97
N VAL A 441 -0.04 -12.68 23.15
CA VAL A 441 -1.23 -11.95 22.70
C VAL A 441 -2.41 -12.91 22.71
N ASP A 442 -3.49 -12.50 23.37
CA ASP A 442 -4.80 -13.15 23.27
C ASP A 442 -5.70 -12.32 22.34
N PHE A 443 -5.96 -12.86 21.15
CA PHE A 443 -6.75 -12.20 20.12
C PHE A 443 -8.23 -12.10 20.50
N ASN A 444 -8.70 -12.90 21.47
CA ASN A 444 -10.09 -12.77 21.96
C ASN A 444 -10.32 -11.44 22.68
N LEU A 445 -9.29 -10.85 23.29
CA LEU A 445 -9.35 -9.52 23.91
C LEU A 445 -9.59 -8.40 22.88
N MET A 446 -9.23 -8.68 21.63
CA MET A 446 -9.26 -7.77 20.48
C MET A 446 -10.49 -7.98 19.58
N LYS A 447 -11.34 -8.96 19.89
CA LYS A 447 -12.49 -9.34 19.07
C LYS A 447 -13.44 -8.15 18.85
N ASN A 448 -13.91 -7.99 17.61
CA ASN A 448 -14.83 -6.93 17.18
C ASN A 448 -14.32 -5.50 17.42
N LYS A 449 -12.99 -5.30 17.39
CA LYS A 449 -12.35 -3.99 17.53
C LYS A 449 -11.32 -3.78 16.43
N THR A 450 -11.16 -2.54 16.01
CA THR A 450 -9.95 -2.10 15.29
C THR A 450 -8.85 -1.85 16.31
N ASN A 451 -7.72 -2.55 16.17
CA ASN A 451 -6.60 -2.49 17.12
C ASN A 451 -5.37 -1.89 16.45
N LEU A 452 -4.64 -1.05 17.18
CA LEU A 452 -3.40 -0.42 16.71
C LEU A 452 -2.20 -0.97 17.49
N ILE A 453 -1.16 -1.39 16.77
CA ILE A 453 0.13 -1.78 17.35
C ILE A 453 1.02 -0.54 17.40
N SER A 454 1.23 0.00 18.61
CA SER A 454 2.08 1.17 18.84
C SER A 454 3.37 0.77 19.57
N ALA A 455 4.52 1.13 19.00
CA ALA A 455 5.83 1.01 19.63
C ALA A 455 6.82 1.98 18.94
N PRO A 456 7.95 2.35 19.57
CA PRO A 456 9.02 3.13 18.93
C PRO A 456 9.57 2.46 17.66
N ASN A 457 10.29 3.22 16.82
CA ASN A 457 10.98 2.64 15.66
C ASN A 457 12.06 1.65 16.11
N GLY A 458 12.13 0.50 15.43
CA GLY A 458 12.95 -0.62 15.89
C GLY A 458 12.37 -1.42 17.07
N GLY A 459 11.25 -0.98 17.68
CA GLY A 459 10.61 -1.64 18.83
C GLY A 459 9.88 -2.95 18.52
N GLY A 460 10.15 -3.59 17.37
CA GLY A 460 9.61 -4.92 17.05
C GLY A 460 8.25 -4.98 16.36
N LYS A 461 7.66 -3.86 15.94
CA LYS A 461 6.34 -3.81 15.26
C LYS A 461 6.24 -4.80 14.09
N SER A 462 7.17 -4.72 13.14
CA SER A 462 7.21 -5.64 12.00
C SER A 462 7.63 -7.06 12.41
N SER A 463 8.51 -7.18 13.42
CA SER A 463 8.93 -8.49 13.94
C SER A 463 7.78 -9.25 14.58
N TYR A 464 6.80 -8.57 15.18
CA TYR A 464 5.58 -9.20 15.69
C TYR A 464 4.77 -9.89 14.57
N LEU A 465 4.57 -9.19 13.44
CA LEU A 465 3.90 -9.78 12.27
C LEU A 465 4.67 -10.99 11.73
N GLU A 466 6.01 -10.91 11.76
CA GLU A 466 6.87 -12.01 11.37
C GLU A 466 6.77 -13.22 12.31
N ILE A 467 6.61 -13.01 13.62
CA ILE A 467 6.34 -14.08 14.59
C ILE A 467 5.06 -14.83 14.25
N ILE A 468 4.00 -14.15 13.78
CA ILE A 468 2.76 -14.83 13.35
C ILE A 468 3.08 -15.82 12.21
N CYS A 469 3.80 -15.36 11.18
CA CYS A 469 4.22 -16.21 10.06
C CYS A 469 5.11 -17.38 10.50
N ILE A 470 6.09 -17.12 11.37
CA ILE A 470 6.98 -18.15 11.91
C ILE A 470 6.19 -19.19 12.72
N SER A 471 5.21 -18.75 13.51
CA SER A 471 4.42 -19.64 14.37
C SER A 471 3.57 -20.61 13.55
N ILE A 472 2.90 -20.09 12.51
CA ILE A 472 2.01 -20.89 11.65
C ILE A 472 2.84 -21.70 10.65
N TYR A 473 3.66 -21.04 9.82
CA TYR A 473 4.33 -21.65 8.67
C TYR A 473 5.76 -22.14 8.94
N GLY A 474 6.35 -21.77 10.07
CA GLY A 474 7.72 -22.14 10.42
C GLY A 474 8.79 -21.37 9.63
N LYS A 475 8.42 -20.29 8.95
CA LYS A 475 9.29 -19.46 8.12
C LYS A 475 8.96 -17.97 8.28
N PRO A 476 9.96 -17.08 8.17
CA PRO A 476 9.75 -15.64 8.16
C PRO A 476 9.12 -15.15 6.84
N ILE A 477 8.81 -13.85 6.78
CA ILE A 477 8.30 -13.18 5.59
C ILE A 477 9.39 -13.19 4.48
N PRO A 478 9.06 -13.52 3.22
CA PRO A 478 10.03 -13.71 2.13
C PRO A 478 10.98 -12.53 1.86
N SER A 479 10.49 -11.29 1.78
CA SER A 479 11.28 -10.06 1.51
C SER A 479 12.42 -9.83 2.49
N ARG A 480 12.30 -10.38 3.70
CA ARG A 480 13.31 -10.26 4.76
C ARG A 480 14.25 -11.46 4.83
N SER A 481 14.02 -12.48 4.01
CA SER A 481 14.89 -13.64 3.87
C SER A 481 15.94 -13.40 2.78
N ILE A 482 17.17 -13.06 3.16
CA ILE A 482 18.30 -13.04 2.22
C ILE A 482 18.69 -14.49 1.93
N LYS A 483 18.64 -14.91 0.66
CA LYS A 483 19.15 -16.22 0.22
C LYS A 483 20.59 -16.39 0.70
N GLY A 484 20.80 -17.32 1.64
CA GLY A 484 22.13 -17.73 2.09
C GLY A 484 22.55 -17.29 3.48
N ASN A 485 21.73 -16.56 4.24
CA ASN A 485 22.05 -16.24 5.63
C ASN A 485 20.77 -16.22 6.49
N PRO A 486 20.49 -17.27 7.29
CA PRO A 486 19.45 -17.22 8.32
C PRO A 486 19.91 -16.25 9.42
N ILE A 487 19.92 -14.95 9.14
CA ILE A 487 20.38 -13.94 10.08
C ILE A 487 19.37 -13.89 11.23
N ALA A 488 19.77 -14.50 12.34
CA ALA A 488 19.30 -14.31 13.70
C ALA A 488 17.78 -14.37 13.91
N LEU A 489 17.15 -15.50 13.53
CA LEU A 489 15.85 -15.86 14.10
C LEU A 489 15.90 -15.84 15.63
N ILE A 490 17.03 -16.27 16.20
CA ILE A 490 17.27 -16.30 17.64
C ILE A 490 17.69 -14.92 18.15
N SER A 491 17.01 -14.45 19.19
CA SER A 491 17.33 -13.16 19.80
C SER A 491 18.72 -13.16 20.44
N LYS A 492 19.49 -12.09 20.19
CA LYS A 492 20.84 -11.89 20.78
C LYS A 492 20.80 -11.56 22.28
N GLY A 493 19.68 -11.04 22.79
CA GLY A 493 19.53 -10.66 24.19
C GLY A 493 19.04 -11.79 25.09
N LYS A 494 18.89 -13.00 24.54
CA LYS A 494 18.41 -14.19 25.24
C LYS A 494 19.54 -14.86 26.02
N GLY A 495 19.26 -15.38 27.22
CA GLY A 495 20.21 -16.19 27.98
C GLY A 495 20.52 -17.53 27.30
N GLU A 496 21.74 -18.07 27.50
CA GLU A 496 22.20 -19.30 26.82
C GLU A 496 21.32 -20.55 27.06
N LYS A 497 20.56 -20.56 28.16
CA LYS A 497 19.70 -21.68 28.59
C LYS A 497 18.22 -21.46 28.31
N ASP A 498 17.81 -20.26 27.93
CA ASP A 498 16.40 -19.98 27.72
C ASP A 498 15.89 -20.73 26.47
N PRO A 499 14.61 -21.07 26.38
CA PRO A 499 14.04 -21.67 25.17
C PRO A 499 13.74 -20.60 24.10
N SER A 500 13.87 -20.95 22.82
CA SER A 500 13.32 -20.15 21.71
C SER A 500 12.16 -20.91 21.12
N TYR A 501 10.97 -20.35 21.18
CA TYR A 501 9.76 -21.07 20.81
C TYR A 501 8.62 -20.15 20.40
N THR A 502 7.63 -20.74 19.73
CA THR A 502 6.33 -20.14 19.44
C THR A 502 5.23 -21.15 19.73
N VAL A 503 4.15 -20.69 20.34
CA VAL A 503 2.89 -21.42 20.51
C VAL A 503 1.77 -20.57 19.92
N VAL A 504 1.06 -21.10 18.92
CA VAL A 504 -0.13 -20.45 18.37
C VAL A 504 -1.34 -21.36 18.51
N HIS A 505 -2.46 -20.80 18.97
CA HIS A 505 -3.76 -21.48 18.97
C HIS A 505 -4.59 -20.97 17.81
N ILE A 506 -5.02 -21.88 16.95
CA ILE A 506 -5.91 -21.62 15.83
C ILE A 506 -7.19 -22.41 16.00
N GLU A 507 -8.32 -21.84 15.59
CA GLU A 507 -9.62 -22.49 15.55
C GLU A 507 -9.98 -22.76 14.09
N ILE A 508 -10.29 -24.02 13.78
CA ILE A 508 -10.67 -24.50 12.46
C ILE A 508 -11.92 -25.36 12.67
N ASP A 509 -13.03 -25.04 12.00
CA ASP A 509 -14.32 -25.76 12.11
C ASP A 509 -14.71 -26.02 13.58
N GLU A 510 -14.70 -24.97 14.41
CA GLU A 510 -14.99 -24.99 15.86
C GLU A 510 -14.01 -25.81 16.72
N ALA A 511 -13.04 -26.50 16.12
CA ALA A 511 -11.99 -27.22 16.82
C ALA A 511 -10.75 -26.34 17.04
N THR A 512 -10.26 -26.28 18.28
CA THR A 512 -9.02 -25.58 18.60
C THR A 512 -7.80 -26.48 18.43
N TYR A 513 -6.81 -25.99 17.68
CA TYR A 513 -5.51 -26.61 17.48
C TYR A 513 -4.40 -25.73 18.05
N ARG A 514 -3.37 -26.34 18.61
CA ARG A 514 -2.14 -25.69 19.09
C ARG A 514 -0.99 -26.14 18.21
N ILE A 515 -0.34 -25.19 17.56
CA ILE A 515 0.91 -25.40 16.83
C ILE A 515 2.05 -24.91 17.71
N ASN A 516 2.94 -25.82 18.11
CA ASN A 516 4.13 -25.51 18.90
C ASN A 516 5.38 -25.70 18.04
N ARG A 517 6.28 -24.72 18.04
CA ARG A 517 7.59 -24.79 17.36
C ARG A 517 8.68 -24.37 18.33
N ILE A 518 9.77 -25.13 18.35
CA ILE A 518 10.95 -24.89 19.17
C ILE A 518 12.15 -24.78 18.24
N PHE A 519 13.03 -23.81 18.48
CA PHE A 519 14.17 -23.53 17.63
C PHE A 519 15.50 -23.82 18.37
N ASP A 520 16.51 -24.26 17.61
CA ASP A 520 17.88 -24.40 18.11
C ASP A 520 18.68 -23.10 18.04
N LYS A 521 19.97 -23.15 18.41
CA LYS A 521 20.85 -21.97 18.42
C LYS A 521 21.06 -21.37 17.02
N ASP A 522 20.86 -22.16 15.97
CA ASP A 522 20.98 -21.76 14.58
C ASP A 522 19.63 -21.31 13.99
N GLY A 523 18.56 -21.29 14.78
CA GLY A 523 17.21 -20.96 14.32
C GLY A 523 16.52 -22.10 13.55
N LYS A 524 17.02 -23.34 13.62
CA LYS A 524 16.38 -24.49 12.97
C LYS A 524 15.32 -25.12 13.88
N PRO A 525 14.19 -25.59 13.33
CA PRO A 525 13.14 -26.22 14.12
C PRO A 525 13.60 -27.57 14.70
N LYS A 526 13.39 -27.77 16.01
CA LYS A 526 13.63 -29.03 16.72
C LYS A 526 12.39 -29.92 16.69
N SER A 527 12.59 -31.23 16.58
CA SER A 527 11.52 -32.23 16.68
C SER A 527 10.99 -32.40 18.11
N ARG A 528 11.87 -32.36 19.12
CA ARG A 528 11.48 -32.56 20.52
C ARG A 528 10.73 -31.35 21.08
N GLY A 529 9.44 -31.54 21.38
CA GLY A 529 8.56 -30.55 21.99
C GLY A 529 7.77 -29.70 20.98
N GLY A 530 8.09 -29.76 19.68
CA GLY A 530 7.30 -29.16 18.61
C GLY A 530 6.26 -30.14 18.05
N GLY A 531 5.08 -29.64 17.67
CA GLY A 531 3.99 -30.48 17.17
C GLY A 531 2.68 -29.72 16.99
N VAL A 532 1.71 -30.37 16.35
CA VAL A 532 0.32 -29.92 16.29
C VAL A 532 -0.51 -30.77 17.26
N PHE A 533 -1.32 -30.10 18.08
CA PHE A 533 -2.17 -30.73 19.07
C PHE A 533 -3.62 -30.25 18.90
N LYS A 534 -4.60 -31.13 19.09
CA LYS A 534 -6.03 -30.81 19.07
C LYS A 534 -6.57 -30.76 20.50
N LYS A 535 -7.34 -29.73 20.82
CA LYS A 535 -7.98 -29.59 22.14
C LYS A 535 -9.14 -30.59 22.27
N ASN A 536 -9.19 -31.32 23.38
CA ASN A 536 -10.29 -32.22 23.73
C ASN A 536 -10.61 -32.05 25.23
N GLY A 537 -11.65 -31.28 25.54
CA GLY A 537 -11.90 -30.83 26.91
C GLY A 537 -10.73 -29.99 27.45
N ASP A 538 -10.14 -30.42 28.55
CA ASP A 538 -8.97 -29.79 29.19
C ASP A 538 -7.62 -30.35 28.71
N GLU A 539 -7.63 -31.39 27.87
CA GLU A 539 -6.42 -32.06 27.39
C GLU A 539 -6.08 -31.72 25.93
N TRP A 540 -4.80 -31.89 25.57
CA TRP A 540 -4.27 -31.68 24.23
C TRP A 540 -3.82 -33.01 23.61
N LEU A 541 -4.57 -33.51 22.62
CA LEU A 541 -4.24 -34.73 21.89
C LEU A 541 -3.23 -34.44 20.79
N THR A 542 -2.22 -35.29 20.65
CA THR A 542 -1.19 -35.14 19.61
C THR A 542 -1.75 -35.50 18.23
N VAL A 543 -1.65 -34.57 17.27
CA VAL A 543 -2.04 -34.80 15.87
C VAL A 543 -0.81 -35.22 15.05
N CYS A 544 0.24 -34.41 15.10
CA CYS A 544 1.51 -34.74 14.47
C CYS A 544 2.68 -34.10 15.21
N ILE A 545 3.82 -34.78 15.12
CA ILE A 545 5.13 -34.34 15.61
C ILE A 545 6.06 -34.35 14.39
N ASP A 546 7.15 -33.58 14.45
CA ASP A 546 8.17 -33.38 13.39
C ASP A 546 7.85 -32.28 12.36
N SER A 547 8.87 -31.48 12.03
CA SER A 547 8.72 -30.31 11.16
C SER A 547 8.12 -30.60 9.77
N PRO A 548 8.45 -31.70 9.07
CA PRO A 548 7.83 -32.00 7.77
C PRO A 548 6.33 -32.29 7.88
N LYS A 549 5.91 -33.09 8.88
CA LYS A 549 4.50 -33.42 9.12
C LYS A 549 3.68 -32.23 9.58
N ILE A 550 4.27 -31.35 10.40
CA ILE A 550 3.66 -30.06 10.76
C ILE A 550 3.43 -29.23 9.49
N LYS A 551 4.42 -29.17 8.58
CA LYS A 551 4.30 -28.41 7.32
C LYS A 551 3.19 -28.97 6.42
N GLU A 552 3.09 -30.29 6.28
CA GLU A 552 2.01 -30.95 5.53
C GLU A 552 0.64 -30.67 6.15
N TRP A 553 0.53 -30.74 7.47
CA TRP A 553 -0.71 -30.43 8.17
C TRP A 553 -1.12 -28.95 7.99
N VAL A 554 -0.17 -28.02 8.13
CA VAL A 554 -0.43 -26.59 7.91
C VAL A 554 -0.84 -26.33 6.47
N LEU A 555 -0.13 -26.91 5.49
CA LEU A 555 -0.48 -26.76 4.08
C LEU A 555 -1.90 -27.25 3.78
N LYS A 556 -2.32 -28.36 4.41
CA LYS A 556 -3.65 -28.95 4.21
C LYS A 556 -4.78 -28.17 4.88
N ASN A 557 -4.58 -27.63 6.08
CA ASN A 557 -5.67 -27.06 6.89
C ASN A 557 -5.64 -25.53 7.00
N VAL A 558 -4.51 -24.89 6.69
CA VAL A 558 -4.29 -23.43 6.85
C VAL A 558 -3.83 -22.78 5.54
N GLY A 559 -3.21 -23.56 4.64
CA GLY A 559 -2.68 -23.09 3.37
C GLY A 559 -1.18 -22.78 3.40
N ASN A 560 -0.70 -22.03 2.41
CA ASN A 560 0.70 -21.60 2.33
C ASN A 560 0.87 -20.13 2.75
N ILE A 561 2.13 -19.72 2.96
CA ILE A 561 2.46 -18.37 3.45
C ILE A 561 2.14 -17.28 2.41
N ASP A 562 2.32 -17.56 1.12
CA ASP A 562 2.11 -16.56 0.06
C ASP A 562 0.62 -16.20 -0.04
N GLU A 563 -0.26 -17.20 0.08
CA GLU A 563 -1.72 -16.99 0.14
C GLU A 563 -2.15 -16.21 1.39
N PHE A 564 -1.49 -16.45 2.53
CA PHE A 564 -1.75 -15.70 3.76
C PHE A 564 -1.31 -14.24 3.66
N LEU A 565 -0.15 -13.98 3.06
CA LEU A 565 0.36 -12.62 2.82
C LEU A 565 -0.49 -11.85 1.79
N MET A 566 -1.12 -12.57 0.86
CA MET A 566 -2.01 -11.94 -0.12
C MET A 566 -3.39 -11.62 0.43
N THR A 567 -3.93 -12.46 1.34
CA THR A 567 -5.34 -12.37 1.77
C THR A 567 -5.52 -11.80 3.18
N THR A 568 -4.56 -12.00 4.08
CA THR A 568 -4.73 -11.75 5.51
C THR A 568 -3.73 -10.74 6.07
N LEU A 569 -2.48 -10.75 5.59
CA LEU A 569 -1.40 -9.91 6.14
C LEU A 569 -0.66 -9.14 5.06
N VAL A 570 -0.89 -7.82 4.98
CA VAL A 570 -0.13 -6.94 4.09
C VAL A 570 1.21 -6.59 4.75
N SER A 571 2.30 -7.03 4.13
CA SER A 571 3.65 -6.70 4.60
C SER A 571 4.07 -5.30 4.14
N GLN A 572 5.10 -4.73 4.79
CA GLN A 572 5.65 -3.42 4.41
C GLN A 572 6.20 -3.39 2.98
N SER A 573 6.67 -4.53 2.48
CA SER A 573 7.22 -4.68 1.13
C SER A 573 6.19 -5.18 0.12
N ASN A 574 4.93 -5.36 0.54
CA ASN A 574 3.85 -5.94 -0.26
C ASN A 574 4.26 -7.24 -0.97
N ASP A 575 4.75 -8.20 -0.19
CA ASP A 575 5.41 -9.44 -0.64
C ASP A 575 4.57 -10.32 -1.59
N SER A 576 3.24 -10.24 -1.50
CA SER A 576 2.31 -11.06 -2.29
C SER A 576 1.14 -10.20 -2.76
N ASP A 577 1.48 -9.14 -3.50
CA ASP A 577 0.51 -8.20 -4.05
C ASP A 577 -0.27 -8.80 -5.23
N PHE A 578 -1.53 -9.13 -4.98
CA PHE A 578 -2.47 -9.59 -6.00
C PHE A 578 -2.57 -8.61 -7.19
N LEU A 579 -2.56 -7.29 -6.93
CA LEU A 579 -2.74 -6.28 -7.97
C LEU A 579 -1.53 -6.18 -8.92
N SER A 580 -0.35 -6.59 -8.44
CA SER A 580 0.88 -6.62 -9.24
C SER A 580 1.03 -7.86 -10.12
N MET A 581 0.23 -8.92 -9.87
CA MET A 581 0.31 -10.18 -10.60
C MET A 581 -0.14 -10.04 -12.05
N LYS A 582 0.30 -10.95 -12.91
CA LYS A 582 -0.19 -11.00 -14.29
C LYS A 582 -1.68 -11.37 -14.32
N PRO A 583 -2.49 -10.90 -15.29
CA PRO A 583 -3.92 -11.22 -15.35
C PRO A 583 -4.25 -12.72 -15.33
N VAL A 584 -3.37 -13.55 -15.92
CA VAL A 584 -3.53 -15.02 -15.92
C VAL A 584 -3.34 -15.60 -14.53
N GLU A 585 -2.37 -15.08 -13.76
CA GLU A 585 -2.10 -15.50 -12.38
C GLU A 585 -3.21 -15.03 -11.44
N GLN A 586 -3.65 -13.79 -11.58
CA GLN A 586 -4.81 -13.23 -10.86
C GLN A 586 -6.05 -14.09 -11.07
N ARG A 587 -6.36 -14.42 -12.34
CA ARG A 587 -7.48 -15.29 -12.68
C ARG A 587 -7.33 -16.67 -12.04
N SER A 588 -6.18 -17.31 -12.15
CA SER A 588 -5.95 -18.62 -11.53
C SER A 588 -6.11 -18.60 -10.00
N HIS A 589 -5.73 -17.48 -9.37
CA HIS A 589 -5.90 -17.29 -7.94
C HIS A 589 -7.36 -17.08 -7.53
N LEU A 590 -8.12 -16.25 -8.26
CA LEU A 590 -9.55 -16.09 -8.03
C LEU A 590 -10.32 -17.38 -8.28
N GLU A 591 -9.95 -18.15 -9.31
CA GLU A 591 -10.53 -19.47 -9.57
C GLU A 591 -10.29 -20.42 -8.40
N LYS A 592 -9.15 -20.33 -7.72
CA LYS A 592 -8.89 -21.06 -6.46
C LYS A 592 -9.80 -20.57 -5.33
N LEU A 593 -9.79 -19.26 -5.06
CA LEU A 593 -10.51 -18.66 -3.94
C LEU A 593 -12.03 -18.80 -4.04
N LEU A 594 -12.55 -18.91 -5.26
CA LEU A 594 -13.98 -19.09 -5.53
C LEU A 594 -14.35 -20.57 -5.71
N GLY A 595 -13.43 -21.53 -5.50
CA GLY A 595 -13.72 -22.96 -5.69
C GLY A 595 -14.06 -23.36 -7.14
N LEU A 596 -13.64 -22.56 -8.13
CA LEU A 596 -13.95 -22.77 -9.54
C LEU A 596 -12.95 -23.69 -10.25
N ARG A 597 -11.93 -24.22 -9.56
CA ARG A 597 -10.89 -25.05 -10.19
C ARG A 597 -11.44 -26.37 -10.70
N VAL A 598 -12.29 -27.04 -9.91
CA VAL A 598 -12.94 -28.28 -10.33
C VAL A 598 -13.78 -28.04 -11.58
N ALA A 599 -14.56 -26.95 -11.56
CA ALA A 599 -15.38 -26.46 -12.66
C ALA A 599 -14.56 -26.25 -13.95
N ASN A 600 -13.47 -25.48 -13.88
CA ASN A 600 -12.57 -25.26 -15.02
C ASN A 600 -11.83 -26.52 -15.46
N SER A 601 -11.47 -27.41 -14.53
CA SER A 601 -10.84 -28.69 -14.86
C SER A 601 -11.79 -29.60 -15.63
N LYS A 602 -13.08 -29.63 -15.27
CA LYS A 602 -14.13 -30.32 -16.06
C LYS A 602 -14.22 -29.73 -17.47
N ALA A 603 -14.31 -28.40 -17.59
CA ALA A 603 -14.40 -27.71 -18.88
C ALA A 603 -13.18 -27.98 -19.77
N ASN A 604 -11.97 -27.97 -19.19
CA ASN A 604 -10.73 -28.29 -19.89
C ASN A 604 -10.67 -29.74 -20.35
N LEU A 605 -11.07 -30.70 -19.51
CA LEU A 605 -11.15 -32.12 -19.89
C LEU A 605 -12.06 -32.30 -21.11
N PHE A 606 -13.25 -31.70 -21.11
CA PHE A 606 -14.17 -31.79 -22.24
C PHE A 606 -13.63 -31.13 -23.51
N LYS A 607 -13.00 -29.97 -23.40
CA LYS A 607 -12.38 -29.27 -24.53
C LYS A 607 -11.25 -30.10 -25.15
N GLN A 608 -10.38 -30.69 -24.30
CA GLN A 608 -9.29 -31.52 -24.77
C GLN A 608 -9.77 -32.84 -25.35
N ALA A 609 -10.74 -33.50 -24.71
CA ALA A 609 -11.39 -34.70 -25.25
C ALA A 609 -11.97 -34.43 -26.64
N PHE A 610 -12.70 -33.32 -26.81
CA PHE A 610 -13.23 -32.90 -28.11
C PHE A 610 -12.12 -32.66 -29.15
N SER A 611 -11.05 -31.97 -28.77
CA SER A 611 -9.89 -31.71 -29.64
C SER A 611 -9.19 -33.00 -30.07
N ILE A 612 -9.01 -33.94 -29.13
CA ILE A 612 -8.44 -35.28 -29.36
C ILE A 612 -9.30 -36.06 -30.34
N THR A 613 -10.63 -36.10 -30.15
CA THR A 613 -11.55 -36.77 -31.06
C THR A 613 -11.59 -36.12 -32.44
N LYS A 614 -11.54 -34.77 -32.51
CA LYS A 614 -11.45 -34.05 -33.78
C LYS A 614 -10.16 -34.38 -34.53
N SER A 615 -9.03 -34.43 -33.83
CA SER A 615 -7.74 -34.82 -34.42
C SER A 615 -7.73 -36.28 -34.84
N PHE A 616 -8.35 -37.19 -34.07
CA PHE A 616 -8.54 -38.57 -34.49
C PHE A 616 -9.32 -38.65 -35.81
N LYS A 617 -10.40 -37.88 -35.94
CA LYS A 617 -11.16 -37.81 -37.19
C LYS A 617 -10.34 -37.26 -38.36
N THR A 618 -9.59 -36.18 -38.16
CA THR A 618 -8.73 -35.65 -39.23
C THR A 618 -7.70 -36.69 -39.69
N ASN A 619 -7.12 -37.45 -38.76
CA ASN A 619 -6.21 -38.53 -39.11
C ASN A 619 -6.94 -39.67 -39.84
N LEU A 620 -8.17 -39.97 -39.44
CA LEU A 620 -9.01 -40.99 -40.07
C LEU A 620 -9.41 -40.58 -41.50
N ASP A 621 -9.81 -39.32 -41.71
CA ASP A 621 -10.13 -38.75 -43.03
C ASP A 621 -8.89 -38.79 -43.96
N ILE A 622 -7.67 -38.59 -43.43
CA ILE A 622 -6.41 -38.71 -44.18
C ILE A 622 -6.13 -40.18 -44.56
N CYS A 623 -6.23 -41.11 -43.60
CA CYS A 623 -6.04 -42.54 -43.85
C CYS A 623 -7.09 -43.12 -44.83
N LEU A 624 -8.30 -42.55 -44.86
CA LEU A 624 -9.36 -42.92 -45.80
C LEU A 624 -9.15 -42.31 -47.19
N GLY A 625 -8.60 -41.10 -47.27
CA GLY A 625 -8.30 -40.43 -48.54
C GLY A 625 -7.23 -41.17 -49.37
N GLU A 626 -6.30 -41.87 -48.73
CA GLU A 626 -5.25 -42.65 -49.38
C GLU A 626 -5.73 -44.03 -49.92
N ASN A 627 -6.89 -44.54 -49.47
CA ASN A 627 -7.39 -45.90 -49.78
C ASN A 627 -8.64 -45.94 -50.70
N SER A 628 -8.89 -44.90 -51.48
CA SER A 628 -10.13 -44.71 -52.26
C SER A 628 -10.31 -45.58 -53.51
N ASN A 629 -9.68 -46.76 -53.61
CA ASN A 629 -9.78 -47.64 -54.79
C ASN A 629 -10.19 -49.11 -54.54
N ASP A 630 -10.43 -49.56 -53.31
CA ASP A 630 -10.83 -50.96 -53.07
C ASP A 630 -12.25 -51.09 -52.48
N SER A 631 -13.08 -51.89 -53.17
CA SER A 631 -14.51 -52.10 -52.90
C SER A 631 -14.82 -52.93 -51.64
N GLU A 632 -13.82 -53.47 -50.95
CA GLU A 632 -13.97 -54.19 -49.67
C GLU A 632 -14.07 -53.23 -48.45
N ASN A 633 -13.74 -51.95 -48.61
CA ASN A 633 -13.69 -50.96 -47.51
C ASN A 633 -15.05 -50.28 -47.19
N VAL A 634 -16.14 -50.59 -47.89
CA VAL A 634 -17.39 -49.78 -47.81
C VAL A 634 -18.16 -50.00 -46.50
N ASP A 635 -18.21 -51.24 -45.98
CA ASP A 635 -18.90 -51.55 -44.71
C ASP A 635 -18.08 -51.08 -43.49
N GLU A 636 -16.74 -51.18 -43.54
CA GLU A 636 -15.84 -50.58 -42.54
C GLU A 636 -15.99 -49.05 -42.51
N LEU A 637 -16.08 -48.41 -43.69
CA LEU A 637 -16.32 -46.97 -43.81
C LEU A 637 -17.68 -46.54 -43.23
N GLN A 638 -18.71 -47.38 -43.33
CA GLN A 638 -20.03 -47.10 -42.77
C GLN A 638 -20.06 -47.27 -41.25
N ALA A 639 -19.44 -48.33 -40.71
CA ALA A 639 -19.33 -48.57 -39.26
C ALA A 639 -18.51 -47.46 -38.58
N ILE A 640 -17.36 -47.10 -39.17
CA ILE A 640 -16.49 -46.02 -38.68
C ILE A 640 -17.19 -44.66 -38.76
N ASN A 641 -17.94 -44.37 -39.83
CA ASN A 641 -18.74 -43.14 -39.92
C ASN A 641 -19.90 -43.13 -38.92
N ALA A 642 -20.53 -44.27 -38.63
CA ALA A 642 -21.59 -44.37 -37.64
C ALA A 642 -21.06 -44.12 -36.21
N ILE A 643 -19.93 -44.72 -35.85
CA ILE A 643 -19.25 -44.50 -34.56
C ILE A 643 -18.76 -43.06 -34.44
N TYR A 644 -18.17 -42.51 -35.49
CA TYR A 644 -17.77 -41.11 -35.53
C TYR A 644 -18.98 -40.18 -35.41
N ASN A 645 -20.10 -40.44 -36.09
CA ASN A 645 -21.29 -39.61 -36.01
C ASN A 645 -22.00 -39.73 -34.65
N ALA A 646 -22.02 -40.92 -34.04
CA ALA A 646 -22.52 -41.15 -32.69
C ALA A 646 -21.67 -40.41 -31.64
N LYS A 647 -20.33 -40.52 -31.71
CA LYS A 647 -19.42 -39.80 -30.82
C LYS A 647 -19.37 -38.30 -31.09
N LYS A 648 -19.43 -37.87 -32.35
CA LYS A 648 -19.56 -36.47 -32.72
C LYS A 648 -20.88 -35.91 -32.22
N SER A 649 -21.98 -36.66 -32.29
CA SER A 649 -23.28 -36.24 -31.72
C SER A 649 -23.20 -36.14 -30.20
N LEU A 650 -22.65 -37.14 -29.51
CA LEU A 650 -22.44 -37.15 -28.06
C LEU A 650 -21.54 -35.99 -27.60
N LEU A 651 -20.36 -35.83 -28.21
CA LEU A 651 -19.40 -34.79 -27.87
C LEU A 651 -19.82 -33.40 -28.34
N LYS A 652 -20.56 -33.29 -29.45
CA LYS A 652 -21.14 -32.01 -29.89
C LYS A 652 -22.34 -31.63 -29.04
N ASN A 653 -23.13 -32.56 -28.52
CA ASN A 653 -24.18 -32.29 -27.52
C ASN A 653 -23.57 -31.91 -26.17
N LEU A 654 -22.56 -32.63 -25.69
CA LEU A 654 -21.81 -32.29 -24.47
C LEU A 654 -21.10 -30.94 -24.63
N SER A 655 -20.45 -30.69 -25.77
CA SER A 655 -19.77 -29.42 -26.07
C SER A 655 -20.77 -28.29 -26.35
N SER A 656 -21.90 -28.49 -27.02
CA SER A 656 -22.90 -27.44 -27.22
C SER A 656 -23.62 -27.11 -25.91
N SER A 657 -23.84 -28.10 -25.04
CA SER A 657 -24.34 -27.88 -23.68
C SER A 657 -23.33 -27.05 -22.89
N LEU A 658 -22.04 -27.43 -22.85
CA LEU A 658 -21.03 -26.65 -22.14
C LEU A 658 -20.68 -25.29 -22.77
N THR A 659 -20.66 -25.16 -24.10
CA THR A 659 -20.30 -23.90 -24.76
C THR A 659 -21.46 -22.91 -24.74
N ASN A 660 -22.71 -23.39 -24.78
CA ASN A 660 -23.89 -22.53 -24.59
C ASN A 660 -24.15 -22.19 -23.11
N SER A 661 -23.77 -23.06 -22.16
CA SER A 661 -23.92 -22.79 -20.71
C SER A 661 -22.75 -22.02 -20.10
N TRP A 662 -21.51 -22.27 -20.53
CA TRP A 662 -20.29 -21.65 -19.95
C TRP A 662 -19.71 -20.53 -20.81
N GLY A 663 -19.80 -20.66 -22.13
CA GLY A 663 -19.28 -19.67 -23.08
C GLY A 663 -20.19 -18.44 -23.24
N ASN A 664 -21.44 -18.53 -22.79
CA ASN A 664 -22.39 -17.41 -22.79
C ASN A 664 -22.46 -16.66 -21.47
N CYS A 665 -21.77 -17.06 -20.39
CA CYS A 665 -21.69 -16.24 -19.18
C CYS A 665 -20.99 -14.92 -19.51
N LYS A 666 -21.79 -13.90 -19.83
CA LYS A 666 -21.35 -12.51 -19.89
C LYS A 666 -21.31 -11.98 -18.47
N ILE A 667 -20.46 -10.98 -18.21
CA ILE A 667 -20.52 -10.18 -16.97
C ILE A 667 -21.94 -9.63 -16.73
N GLU A 668 -22.72 -9.45 -17.80
CA GLU A 668 -24.12 -9.04 -17.78
C GLU A 668 -25.05 -10.08 -17.12
N ASP A 669 -24.72 -11.37 -17.16
CA ASP A 669 -25.52 -12.45 -16.55
C ASP A 669 -25.22 -12.63 -15.04
N LEU A 670 -24.17 -11.96 -14.53
CA LEU A 670 -23.84 -11.85 -13.10
C LEU A 670 -24.44 -10.59 -12.47
N LYS A 671 -25.06 -9.71 -13.27
CA LYS A 671 -25.88 -8.63 -12.73
C LYS A 671 -27.18 -9.28 -12.26
N LEU A 672 -27.40 -9.35 -10.96
CA LEU A 672 -28.73 -9.58 -10.42
C LEU A 672 -29.67 -8.61 -11.15
N ASN A 673 -30.70 -9.14 -11.83
CA ASN A 673 -31.70 -8.32 -12.48
C ASN A 673 -32.21 -7.31 -11.44
N VAL A 674 -32.30 -6.03 -11.81
CA VAL A 674 -32.72 -4.95 -10.91
C VAL A 674 -34.05 -5.31 -10.25
N ASP A 675 -34.95 -5.95 -10.98
CA ASP A 675 -36.24 -6.44 -10.47
C ASP A 675 -36.09 -7.50 -9.36
N ASN A 676 -35.03 -8.32 -9.39
CA ASN A 676 -34.78 -9.37 -8.41
C ASN A 676 -34.10 -8.80 -7.14
N ILE A 677 -33.33 -7.73 -7.29
CA ILE A 677 -32.81 -6.93 -6.16
C ILE A 677 -33.96 -6.16 -5.52
N GLU A 678 -34.79 -5.48 -6.30
CA GLU A 678 -35.96 -4.72 -5.82
C GLU A 678 -36.99 -5.62 -5.15
N ASN A 679 -37.27 -6.81 -5.69
CA ASN A 679 -38.15 -7.79 -5.03
C ASN A 679 -37.57 -8.29 -3.71
N ARG A 680 -36.25 -8.50 -3.61
CA ARG A 680 -35.62 -8.89 -2.33
C ARG A 680 -35.61 -7.74 -1.33
N ILE A 681 -35.41 -6.50 -1.78
CA ILE A 681 -35.52 -5.29 -0.94
C ILE A 681 -36.95 -5.15 -0.40
N ASN A 682 -37.97 -5.32 -1.24
CA ASN A 682 -39.38 -5.26 -0.82
C ASN A 682 -39.74 -6.36 0.19
N VAL A 683 -39.19 -7.58 0.03
CA VAL A 683 -39.38 -8.67 1.00
C VAL A 683 -38.71 -8.37 2.35
N TYR A 684 -37.61 -7.61 2.35
CA TYR A 684 -36.97 -7.14 3.58
C TYR A 684 -37.71 -5.94 4.21
N GLU A 685 -38.26 -5.02 3.41
CA GLU A 685 -39.07 -3.89 3.90
C GLU A 685 -40.42 -4.33 4.50
N ASP A 686 -41.01 -5.42 4.00
CA ASP A 686 -42.22 -5.99 4.60
C ASP A 686 -41.94 -6.74 5.91
N TYR A 687 -40.71 -7.26 6.10
CA TYR A 687 -40.29 -7.90 7.35
C TYR A 687 -40.11 -6.91 8.52
N ASP A 688 -39.72 -5.66 8.23
CA ASP A 688 -39.60 -4.58 9.23
C ASP A 688 -40.97 -4.00 9.64
N LYS A 689 -41.99 -4.08 8.77
CA LYS A 689 -43.36 -3.62 9.09
C LYS A 689 -44.14 -4.58 9.98
N ASP A 690 -43.78 -5.86 10.00
CA ASP A 690 -44.39 -6.87 10.87
C ASP A 690 -43.72 -6.94 12.27
N GLN A 691 -42.70 -6.09 12.55
CA GLN A 691 -42.05 -5.96 13.86
C GLN A 691 -42.23 -4.60 14.57
N GLU A 692 -43.04 -3.68 14.03
CA GLU A 692 -43.69 -2.59 14.78
C GLU A 692 -45.09 -3.00 15.24
#